data_AF-A0A2H0VT61-F1
#
_entry.id   AF-A0A2H0VT61-F1
#
_cell.length_a   1.000
_cell.length_b   1.000
_cell.length_c   1.000
_cell.angle_alpha   90.00
_cell.angle_beta   90.00
_cell.angle_gamma   90.00
#
_symmetry.space_group_name_H-M   'P 1'
#
loop_
_entity.id
_entity.type
_entity.pdbx_description
1 polymer ?
#
loop_
_entity_poly.entity_id
_entity_poly.type
_entity_poly.pdbx_seq_one_letter_code
_entity_poly.pdbx_strand_id
1 'polypeptide(L)'
;MKDPTKILCVKIFIDRASLMSTSYKANRVLKFFLFAFLVITLRVWHLGVIQREDKLLEAQKPQQRTVLVRANRGPIYDRFGVPMALNRISYNATVYYSQIAQVPTIVWQSDGDGKQIKVYSRKQYVKKLSNILAQTLNLDAERVEDLIYSKAALFPHVPFLVKSGLTEEEHYRLRMLEKDWPGVYAEIASRRYYPQGKVGCNIVGTLGAISQKEYLTIAQEISELKMTEDLYGLDESHRLAELKEKAYTVNDLIGKTGVEAYFEEDLRGFFGKKTYEVDQKGCFVREIAEKQALPGKKLILTISSELQHFAESLLAKDEKIRDGRSLGTDPVDKKRKSQKQPWIKGGAIVALDPNTGEILALASYPRFDPNDFIAGNVKQINRWLETQNHIASLWDGRDVLTRERGRKVETQPLTWDFYLETILPKDGPLKAFFKRCDDIKSAIQLQEDYEALLYFTNSGLPVPTEIQKRLNAINLSEPDKLFAADVCRMAVYAPAFTDSLIEQIGSMKISTYRSLCQSFLKEEAHAKQIAQQEFRANEFRAWKDVHQKQFLNEKRKKEKEAKTYARPYIDYLDQKEKELFAAHWENERMTKLSSQTFSEDLIRTFRSFSELNRPLLGKYRKFKSEKDLAAAFYPRGGFGFTRSLAYEAGLPPGSVFKLVTGYEGLRQGKNPTIIDERSKTGVAYTPNRILYPRFYKGGRLPRSAAISNGKIDLIGALERTSNPYFAILAGDYFEDPEDLAKAAKAFGFGEKTGIELPREKRGNIPTDLKTNRTGLYSASIGQHTLLTTPLQTALMIASISNGGKLFKPKIIKEAIGFKPDRKPLEAFAASSYLAKGELNAIGIPFPLFTSTQSQSPILAAVENPIEIQRTLPIDSKIRKTLLEGMDRVVWGEKGSARPTRIKGLVGNPILKNEFLSLKHQMVGKTGTAELLCNFSANPSAPAQMYKYIWFGAASFTDLLYADPELVVVVMLKYGDAGREAAPIAAQMIHKWREIKKKHSSD
;
A
#
# COMPACT_ATOMS: atom_id res chain seq x y z
N MET A 1 54.43 77.29 -53.13
CA MET A 1 55.82 77.62 -53.52
C MET A 1 56.60 76.32 -53.65
N LYS A 2 57.28 76.08 -54.80
CA LYS A 2 58.50 75.26 -55.08
C LYS A 2 58.62 73.86 -54.39
N ASP A 3 59.07 72.75 -54.94
CA ASP A 3 59.82 72.34 -56.15
C ASP A 3 59.73 70.79 -56.23
N PRO A 4 59.95 70.14 -57.38
CA PRO A 4 59.64 68.73 -57.62
C PRO A 4 60.85 67.80 -57.48
N THR A 5 60.67 66.67 -56.78
CA THR A 5 61.23 65.34 -57.10
C THR A 5 60.93 64.39 -55.94
N LYS A 6 59.64 64.07 -55.79
CA LYS A 6 59.15 62.93 -55.01
C LYS A 6 58.80 61.80 -55.99
N ILE A 7 59.81 61.18 -56.61
CA ILE A 7 59.82 59.86 -57.28
C ILE A 7 61.32 59.55 -57.50
N LEU A 8 61.94 58.75 -56.62
CA LEU A 8 63.21 57.98 -56.73
C LEU A 8 63.96 57.95 -55.38
N CYS A 9 63.63 56.99 -54.51
CA CYS A 9 64.57 56.22 -53.66
C CYS A 9 63.80 55.34 -52.67
N VAL A 10 62.74 54.66 -53.13
CA VAL A 10 62.28 53.39 -52.52
C VAL A 10 63.18 52.22 -52.99
N LYS A 11 64.32 52.55 -53.62
CA LYS A 11 65.30 51.67 -54.25
C LYS A 11 66.30 51.04 -53.29
N ILE A 12 65.98 50.94 -51.99
CA ILE A 12 66.90 50.42 -50.96
C ILE A 12 66.32 49.23 -50.15
N PHE A 13 65.02 48.94 -50.23
CA PHE A 13 64.44 47.77 -49.53
C PHE A 13 63.87 46.68 -50.45
N ILE A 14 63.91 46.87 -51.76
CA ILE A 14 63.48 45.89 -52.77
C ILE A 14 64.70 45.46 -53.60
N ASP A 15 65.80 45.07 -52.96
CA ASP A 15 66.97 44.53 -53.71
C ASP A 15 67.85 43.53 -52.92
N ARG A 16 67.27 42.81 -51.95
CA ARG A 16 67.94 41.65 -51.29
C ARG A 16 67.01 40.46 -50.97
N ALA A 17 65.89 40.32 -51.69
CA ALA A 17 65.00 39.15 -51.58
C ALA A 17 64.94 38.32 -52.89
N SER A 18 65.80 38.63 -53.86
CA SER A 18 65.83 38.07 -55.22
C SER A 18 67.07 37.21 -55.50
N LEU A 19 67.62 36.52 -54.51
CA LEU A 19 68.68 35.51 -54.69
C LEU A 19 68.46 34.32 -53.76
N MET A 20 67.30 33.66 -53.90
CA MET A 20 67.15 32.28 -53.46
C MET A 20 66.81 31.45 -54.69
N SER A 21 67.75 30.63 -55.12
CA SER A 21 67.64 29.75 -56.30
C SER A 21 66.31 29.00 -56.29
N THR A 22 65.79 28.67 -57.48
CA THR A 22 64.61 27.80 -57.64
C THR A 22 64.71 26.54 -56.76
N SER A 23 65.92 26.03 -56.56
CA SER A 23 66.25 24.91 -55.66
C SER A 23 65.94 25.18 -54.18
N TYR A 24 66.09 26.40 -53.65
CA TYR A 24 65.81 26.71 -52.24
C TYR A 24 64.31 26.81 -51.94
N LYS A 25 63.52 27.41 -52.85
CA LYS A 25 62.05 27.43 -52.73
C LYS A 25 61.46 26.02 -52.85
N ALA A 26 61.96 25.23 -53.81
CA ALA A 26 61.61 23.81 -53.95
C ALA A 26 61.98 23.00 -52.69
N ASN A 27 63.16 23.22 -52.11
CA ASN A 27 63.57 22.57 -50.86
C ASN A 27 62.72 22.97 -49.64
N ARG A 28 62.20 24.21 -49.57
CA ARG A 28 61.27 24.61 -48.50
C ARG A 28 59.92 23.91 -48.63
N VAL A 29 59.40 23.81 -49.86
CA VAL A 29 58.16 23.08 -50.15
C VAL A 29 58.34 21.58 -49.87
N LEU A 30 59.46 20.99 -50.29
CA LEU A 30 59.80 19.60 -50.02
C LEU A 30 59.96 19.32 -48.52
N LYS A 31 60.62 20.21 -47.76
CA LYS A 31 60.72 20.10 -46.29
C LYS A 31 59.36 20.21 -45.61
N PHE A 32 58.48 21.08 -46.11
CA PHE A 32 57.10 21.17 -45.62
C PHE A 32 56.34 19.87 -45.87
N PHE A 33 56.44 19.30 -47.08
CA PHE A 33 55.83 18.01 -47.39
C PHE A 33 56.42 16.88 -46.55
N LEU A 34 57.74 16.81 -46.39
CA LEU A 34 58.42 15.83 -45.52
C LEU A 34 57.97 15.96 -44.07
N PHE A 35 57.84 17.18 -43.56
CA PHE A 35 57.35 17.42 -42.20
C PHE A 35 55.87 17.03 -42.05
N ALA A 36 55.02 17.38 -43.02
CA ALA A 36 53.63 16.95 -43.04
C ALA A 36 53.52 15.41 -43.11
N PHE A 37 54.35 14.76 -43.91
CA PHE A 37 54.42 13.30 -44.02
C PHE A 37 54.91 12.65 -42.72
N LEU A 38 55.87 13.28 -42.03
CA LEU A 38 56.36 12.86 -40.71
C LEU A 38 55.24 12.96 -39.66
N VAL A 39 54.48 14.06 -39.64
CA VAL A 39 53.33 14.23 -38.73
C VAL A 39 52.25 13.19 -39.01
N ILE A 40 51.97 12.91 -40.29
CA ILE A 40 51.01 11.86 -40.70
C ILE A 40 51.51 10.48 -40.27
N THR A 41 52.79 10.15 -40.51
CA THR A 41 53.36 8.85 -40.12
C THR A 41 53.40 8.68 -38.60
N LEU A 42 53.75 9.72 -37.84
CA LEU A 42 53.67 9.72 -36.38
C LEU A 42 52.22 9.55 -35.90
N ARG A 43 51.24 10.18 -36.56
CA ARG A 43 49.82 10.01 -36.23
C ARG A 43 49.31 8.61 -36.56
N VAL A 44 49.73 8.04 -37.69
CA VAL A 44 49.40 6.66 -38.08
C VAL A 44 50.05 5.67 -37.13
N TRP A 45 51.31 5.89 -36.72
CA TRP A 45 51.98 5.07 -35.72
C TRP A 45 51.28 5.16 -34.35
N HIS A 46 50.88 6.37 -33.93
CA HIS A 46 50.11 6.55 -32.71
C HIS A 46 48.75 5.83 -32.75
N LEU A 47 48.04 5.86 -33.88
CA LEU A 47 46.76 5.16 -34.04
C LEU A 47 46.93 3.63 -34.17
N GLY A 48 47.95 3.19 -34.91
CA GLY A 48 48.15 1.80 -35.31
C GLY A 48 49.01 0.97 -34.36
N VAL A 49 49.78 1.61 -33.48
CA VAL A 49 50.64 0.94 -32.49
C VAL A 49 50.23 1.31 -31.07
N ILE A 50 50.17 2.60 -30.72
CA ILE A 50 49.84 3.02 -29.34
C ILE A 50 48.36 2.75 -29.02
N GLN A 51 47.43 3.19 -29.89
CA GLN A 51 45.98 3.04 -29.67
C GLN A 51 45.40 1.77 -30.30
N ARG A 52 46.24 0.84 -30.76
CA ARG A 52 45.78 -0.34 -31.50
C ARG A 52 44.81 -1.19 -30.68
N GLU A 53 45.15 -1.45 -29.43
CA GLU A 53 44.36 -2.29 -28.54
C GLU A 53 43.02 -1.63 -28.21
N ASP A 54 43.03 -0.34 -27.88
CA ASP A 54 41.81 0.43 -27.64
C ASP A 54 40.89 0.47 -28.87
N LYS A 55 41.47 0.70 -30.06
CA LYS A 55 40.72 0.72 -31.32
C LYS A 55 40.20 -0.66 -31.73
N LEU A 56 40.93 -1.73 -31.40
CA LEU A 56 40.45 -3.10 -31.59
C LEU A 56 39.30 -3.43 -30.63
N LEU A 57 39.40 -3.03 -29.36
CA LEU A 57 38.31 -3.18 -28.38
C LEU A 57 37.06 -2.39 -28.80
N GLU A 58 37.23 -1.15 -29.29
CA GLU A 58 36.14 -0.37 -29.88
C GLU A 58 35.52 -1.04 -31.12
N ALA A 59 36.34 -1.65 -31.98
CA ALA A 59 35.88 -2.36 -33.17
C ALA A 59 35.19 -3.70 -32.85
N GLN A 60 35.53 -4.33 -31.73
CA GLN A 60 34.91 -5.59 -31.26
C GLN A 60 33.65 -5.38 -30.43
N LYS A 61 33.48 -4.22 -29.76
CA LYS A 61 32.25 -3.88 -28.99
C LYS A 61 30.93 -4.14 -29.76
N PRO A 62 30.79 -3.82 -31.06
CA PRO A 62 29.59 -4.13 -31.84
C PRO A 62 29.26 -5.62 -31.96
N GLN A 63 30.27 -6.50 -31.81
CA GLN A 63 30.13 -7.96 -31.88
C GLN A 63 29.85 -8.59 -30.51
N GLN A 64 29.72 -7.78 -29.45
CA GLN A 64 29.43 -8.27 -28.11
C GLN A 64 28.04 -7.83 -27.66
N ARG A 65 27.23 -8.77 -27.18
CA ARG A 65 25.89 -8.50 -26.66
C ARG A 65 25.77 -9.02 -25.23
N THR A 66 25.47 -8.12 -24.31
CA THR A 66 25.27 -8.47 -22.90
C THR A 66 23.79 -8.63 -22.58
N VAL A 67 23.41 -9.79 -22.07
CA VAL A 67 22.06 -10.12 -21.58
C VAL A 67 22.09 -10.15 -20.05
N LEU A 68 21.09 -9.52 -19.43
CA LEU A 68 20.93 -9.52 -17.98
C LEU A 68 20.36 -10.87 -17.52
N VAL A 69 21.09 -11.56 -16.64
CA VAL A 69 20.60 -12.75 -15.95
C VAL A 69 19.94 -12.31 -14.65
N ARG A 70 18.64 -12.55 -14.53
CA ARG A 70 17.88 -12.14 -13.34
C ARG A 70 18.33 -12.91 -12.12
N ALA A 71 18.47 -12.22 -10.99
CA ALA A 71 18.72 -12.83 -9.69
C ALA A 71 17.43 -13.36 -9.08
N ASN A 72 17.54 -14.46 -8.34
CA ASN A 72 16.44 -14.92 -7.51
C ASN A 72 16.27 -14.00 -6.31
N ARG A 73 15.02 -13.56 -6.08
CA ARG A 73 14.68 -12.74 -4.93
C ARG A 73 14.88 -13.53 -3.63
N GLY A 74 15.43 -12.92 -2.59
CA GLY A 74 15.65 -13.53 -1.29
C GLY A 74 14.38 -14.14 -0.70
N PRO A 75 14.42 -15.40 -0.21
CA PRO A 75 13.27 -16.00 0.45
C PRO A 75 13.09 -15.44 1.87
N ILE A 76 11.85 -15.40 2.34
CA ILE A 76 11.50 -14.93 3.70
C ILE A 76 10.96 -16.11 4.49
N TYR A 77 11.52 -16.33 5.67
CA TYR A 77 11.15 -17.39 6.60
C TYR A 77 10.75 -16.82 7.95
N ASP A 78 9.94 -17.56 8.69
CA ASP A 78 9.65 -17.26 10.09
C ASP A 78 10.82 -17.69 11.01
N ARG A 79 10.69 -17.44 12.31
CA ARG A 79 11.74 -17.76 13.30
C ARG A 79 12.09 -19.24 13.42
N PHE A 80 11.20 -20.14 12.97
CA PHE A 80 11.34 -21.59 13.03
C PHE A 80 11.61 -22.21 11.64
N GLY A 81 11.90 -21.38 10.63
CA GLY A 81 12.20 -21.86 9.28
C GLY A 81 10.99 -22.19 8.42
N VAL A 82 9.78 -21.76 8.82
CA VAL A 82 8.57 -21.90 7.99
C VAL A 82 8.59 -20.85 6.88
N PRO A 83 8.41 -21.24 5.60
CA PRO A 83 8.47 -20.30 4.49
C PRO A 83 7.26 -19.38 4.45
N MET A 84 7.53 -18.07 4.47
CA MET A 84 6.54 -16.98 4.35
C MET A 84 6.46 -16.43 2.93
N ALA A 85 7.60 -16.31 2.25
CA ALA A 85 7.67 -15.90 0.85
C ALA A 85 8.81 -16.66 0.15
N LEU A 86 8.47 -17.34 -0.94
CA LEU A 86 9.38 -18.15 -1.75
C LEU A 86 9.30 -17.71 -3.20
N ASN A 87 10.19 -18.27 -4.00
CA ASN A 87 10.07 -18.19 -5.45
C ASN A 87 9.65 -19.55 -6.00
N ARG A 88 8.71 -19.54 -6.95
CA ARG A 88 8.35 -20.70 -7.75
C ARG A 88 8.81 -20.48 -9.19
N ILE A 89 9.13 -21.57 -9.86
CA ILE A 89 9.37 -21.55 -11.30
C ILE A 89 8.07 -21.14 -12.00
N SER A 90 8.20 -20.25 -12.98
CA SER A 90 7.13 -19.78 -13.85
C SER A 90 7.63 -19.86 -15.28
N TYR A 91 6.91 -20.59 -16.11
CA TYR A 91 7.18 -20.67 -17.53
C TYR A 91 6.55 -19.47 -18.23
N ASN A 92 7.30 -18.80 -19.10
CA ASN A 92 6.89 -17.59 -19.77
C ASN A 92 7.12 -17.70 -21.28
N ALA A 93 6.20 -17.14 -22.07
CA ALA A 93 6.35 -16.95 -23.50
C ALA A 93 6.93 -15.57 -23.76
N THR A 94 8.09 -15.49 -24.39
CA THR A 94 8.74 -14.21 -24.72
C THR A 94 9.10 -14.11 -26.20
N VAL A 95 9.17 -12.88 -26.69
CA VAL A 95 9.54 -12.58 -28.07
C VAL A 95 10.68 -11.57 -28.13
N TYR A 96 11.74 -11.90 -28.88
CA TYR A 96 12.88 -11.04 -29.17
C TYR A 96 12.77 -10.47 -30.59
N TYR A 97 12.29 -9.23 -30.69
CA TYR A 97 12.08 -8.62 -32.00
C TYR A 97 13.38 -8.43 -32.79
N SER A 98 14.55 -8.30 -32.13
CA SER A 98 15.84 -8.19 -32.83
C SER A 98 16.14 -9.39 -33.72
N GLN A 99 15.65 -10.58 -33.38
CA GLN A 99 15.86 -11.78 -34.19
C GLN A 99 14.82 -11.89 -35.30
N ILE A 100 13.57 -11.53 -35.00
CA ILE A 100 12.53 -11.37 -36.03
C ILE A 100 12.97 -10.34 -37.09
N ALA A 101 13.68 -9.29 -36.67
CA ALA A 101 14.21 -8.25 -37.54
C ALA A 101 15.33 -8.75 -38.47
N GLN A 102 15.89 -9.94 -38.27
CA GLN A 102 16.82 -10.55 -39.23
C GLN A 102 16.10 -11.01 -40.50
N VAL A 103 14.81 -11.36 -40.39
CA VAL A 103 14.00 -11.67 -41.56
C VAL A 103 13.95 -10.42 -42.43
N PRO A 104 14.37 -10.48 -43.71
CA PRO A 104 14.37 -9.31 -44.58
C PRO A 104 12.98 -8.70 -44.66
N THR A 105 12.92 -7.36 -44.57
CA THR A 105 11.65 -6.63 -44.67
C THR A 105 10.99 -6.89 -46.02
N ILE A 106 11.79 -7.00 -47.09
CA ILE A 106 11.36 -7.19 -48.47
C ILE A 106 12.26 -8.24 -49.12
N VAL A 107 11.66 -9.23 -49.77
CA VAL A 107 12.34 -10.18 -50.67
C VAL A 107 11.68 -10.07 -52.03
N TRP A 108 12.48 -10.10 -53.08
CA TRP A 108 11.98 -10.17 -54.45
C TRP A 108 11.79 -11.62 -54.84
N GLN A 109 10.57 -12.00 -55.19
CA GLN A 109 10.26 -13.32 -55.73
C GLN A 109 9.79 -13.19 -57.17
N SER A 110 10.25 -14.09 -58.04
CA SER A 110 9.78 -14.18 -59.41
C SER A 110 8.47 -14.96 -59.43
N ASP A 111 7.42 -14.39 -60.00
CA ASP A 111 6.14 -15.07 -60.21
C ASP A 111 6.26 -16.13 -61.32
N GLY A 112 5.25 -16.98 -61.49
CA GLY A 112 5.19 -18.00 -62.55
C GLY A 112 5.45 -17.48 -63.98
N ASP A 113 5.27 -16.17 -64.20
CA ASP A 113 5.52 -15.45 -65.46
C ASP A 113 6.84 -14.65 -65.48
N GLY A 114 7.77 -14.89 -64.54
CA GLY A 114 9.10 -14.26 -64.53
C GLY A 114 9.17 -12.83 -63.96
N LYS A 115 8.03 -12.24 -63.58
CA LYS A 115 7.95 -10.86 -63.06
C LYS A 115 8.37 -10.80 -61.58
N GLN A 116 9.29 -9.89 -61.22
CA GLN A 116 9.72 -9.74 -59.82
C GLN A 116 8.67 -8.99 -58.98
N ILE A 117 8.11 -9.68 -57.99
CA ILE A 117 7.14 -9.15 -57.04
C ILE A 117 7.83 -8.84 -55.70
N LYS A 118 7.55 -7.67 -55.13
CA LYS A 118 7.99 -7.30 -53.77
C LYS A 118 7.15 -8.04 -52.74
N VAL A 119 7.76 -8.99 -52.03
CA VAL A 119 7.11 -9.73 -50.94
C VAL A 119 7.61 -9.20 -49.60
N TYR A 120 6.68 -8.81 -48.72
CA TYR A 120 7.00 -8.35 -47.36
C TYR A 120 7.22 -9.53 -46.41
N SER A 121 8.33 -10.25 -46.57
CA SER A 121 8.60 -11.52 -45.89
C SER A 121 8.53 -11.42 -44.36
N ARG A 122 9.07 -10.35 -43.75
CA ARG A 122 8.96 -10.14 -42.29
C ARG A 122 7.52 -9.99 -41.81
N LYS A 123 6.68 -9.29 -42.58
CA LYS A 123 5.25 -9.10 -42.23
C LYS A 123 4.50 -10.44 -42.27
N GLN A 124 4.75 -11.24 -43.31
CA GLN A 124 4.19 -12.58 -43.41
C GLN A 124 4.68 -13.50 -42.30
N TYR A 125 5.97 -13.40 -41.93
CA TYR A 125 6.56 -14.15 -40.83
C TYR A 125 5.87 -13.83 -39.49
N VAL A 126 5.77 -12.55 -39.11
CA VAL A 126 5.12 -12.14 -37.86
C VAL A 126 3.66 -12.57 -37.83
N LYS A 127 2.93 -12.47 -38.95
CA LYS A 127 1.53 -12.91 -39.04
C LYS A 127 1.39 -14.42 -38.82
N LYS A 128 2.22 -15.25 -39.48
CA LYS A 128 2.24 -16.70 -39.28
C LYS A 128 2.61 -17.06 -37.84
N LEU A 129 3.64 -16.41 -37.30
CA LEU A 129 4.08 -16.60 -35.94
C LEU A 129 2.97 -16.29 -34.93
N SER A 130 2.28 -15.17 -35.12
CA SER A 130 1.22 -14.73 -34.21
C SER A 130 0.03 -15.68 -34.22
N ASN A 131 -0.33 -16.25 -35.38
CA ASN A 131 -1.35 -17.30 -35.47
C ASN A 131 -0.97 -18.56 -34.69
N ILE A 132 0.29 -19.01 -34.81
CA ILE A 132 0.78 -20.20 -34.11
C ILE A 132 0.83 -19.95 -32.60
N LEU A 133 1.35 -18.81 -32.16
CA LEU A 133 1.38 -18.43 -30.75
C LEU A 133 -0.03 -18.30 -30.18
N ALA A 134 -0.98 -17.74 -30.93
CA ALA A 134 -2.38 -17.67 -30.53
C ALA A 134 -3.02 -19.03 -30.30
N GLN A 135 -2.84 -19.97 -31.25
CA GLN A 135 -3.34 -21.34 -31.10
C GLN A 135 -2.67 -22.07 -29.93
N THR A 136 -1.36 -21.92 -29.79
CA THR A 136 -0.58 -22.64 -28.76
C THR A 136 -0.86 -22.11 -27.35
N LEU A 137 -1.03 -20.79 -27.21
CA LEU A 137 -1.15 -20.11 -25.91
C LEU A 137 -2.59 -19.72 -25.56
N ASN A 138 -3.56 -20.07 -26.41
CA ASN A 138 -4.95 -19.65 -26.33
C ASN A 138 -5.09 -18.11 -26.21
N LEU A 139 -4.41 -17.40 -27.11
CA LEU A 139 -4.43 -15.95 -27.21
C LEU A 139 -5.07 -15.51 -28.53
N ASP A 140 -5.40 -14.23 -28.64
CA ASP A 140 -5.83 -13.63 -29.90
C ASP A 140 -4.63 -13.34 -30.81
N ALA A 141 -4.65 -13.84 -32.05
CA ALA A 141 -3.54 -13.76 -32.99
C ALA A 141 -3.21 -12.33 -33.40
N GLU A 142 -4.23 -11.49 -33.63
CA GLU A 142 -4.01 -10.10 -33.99
C GLU A 142 -3.40 -9.31 -32.84
N ARG A 143 -3.85 -9.59 -31.61
CA ARG A 143 -3.26 -8.99 -30.41
C ARG A 143 -1.79 -9.38 -30.25
N VAL A 144 -1.42 -10.63 -30.52
CA VAL A 144 -0.01 -11.05 -30.47
C VAL A 144 0.80 -10.34 -31.54
N GLU A 145 0.30 -10.25 -32.78
CA GLU A 145 0.94 -9.50 -33.87
C GLU A 145 1.16 -8.03 -33.50
N ASP A 146 0.11 -7.39 -32.97
CA ASP A 146 0.15 -6.00 -32.51
C ASP A 146 1.11 -5.82 -31.34
N LEU A 147 1.15 -6.74 -30.37
CA LEU A 147 2.10 -6.68 -29.24
C LEU A 147 3.55 -6.75 -29.73
N ILE A 148 3.83 -7.58 -30.73
CA ILE A 148 5.15 -7.70 -31.34
C ILE A 148 5.54 -6.36 -32.01
N TYR A 149 4.67 -5.77 -32.83
CA TYR A 149 4.97 -4.50 -33.51
C TYR A 149 4.96 -3.26 -32.60
N SER A 150 4.12 -3.25 -31.57
CA SER A 150 3.91 -2.06 -30.74
C SER A 150 4.80 -1.99 -29.52
N LYS A 151 5.16 -3.14 -28.91
CA LYS A 151 5.94 -3.21 -27.68
C LYS A 151 7.30 -3.87 -27.91
N ALA A 152 7.32 -5.06 -28.53
CA ALA A 152 8.59 -5.77 -28.75
C ALA A 152 9.51 -5.01 -29.72
N ALA A 153 8.96 -4.36 -30.75
CA ALA A 153 9.75 -3.56 -31.70
C ALA A 153 10.29 -2.24 -31.12
N LEU A 154 9.71 -1.69 -30.04
CA LEU A 154 10.23 -0.47 -29.40
C LEU A 154 11.57 -0.74 -28.70
N PHE A 155 11.71 -1.95 -28.17
CA PHE A 155 12.93 -2.40 -27.52
C PHE A 155 13.36 -3.72 -28.16
N PRO A 156 13.89 -3.69 -29.42
CA PRO A 156 14.16 -4.91 -30.18
C PRO A 156 15.03 -5.91 -29.44
N HIS A 157 15.90 -5.40 -28.58
CA HIS A 157 16.88 -6.19 -27.88
C HIS A 157 16.42 -6.73 -26.51
N VAL A 158 15.24 -6.33 -26.03
CA VAL A 158 14.66 -6.74 -24.74
C VAL A 158 13.60 -7.81 -24.99
N PRO A 159 13.59 -8.94 -24.24
CA PRO A 159 12.52 -9.91 -24.33
C PRO A 159 11.19 -9.26 -23.99
N PHE A 160 10.24 -9.33 -24.91
CA PHE A 160 8.88 -8.92 -24.65
C PHE A 160 8.07 -10.12 -24.13
N LEU A 161 7.55 -10.01 -22.91
CA LEU A 161 6.70 -11.02 -22.29
C LEU A 161 5.31 -11.01 -22.93
N VAL A 162 4.99 -12.05 -23.70
CA VAL A 162 3.69 -12.23 -24.35
C VAL A 162 2.67 -12.82 -23.38
N LYS A 163 3.04 -13.89 -22.67
CA LYS A 163 2.22 -14.56 -21.66
C LYS A 163 3.10 -15.08 -20.54
N SER A 164 2.65 -14.93 -19.29
CA SER A 164 3.33 -15.48 -18.11
C SER A 164 2.53 -16.60 -17.48
N GLY A 165 3.22 -17.54 -16.80
CA GLY A 165 2.58 -18.65 -16.10
C GLY A 165 1.98 -19.68 -17.04
N LEU A 166 2.72 -20.07 -18.08
CA LEU A 166 2.34 -21.16 -18.99
C LEU A 166 2.18 -22.47 -18.21
N THR A 167 1.26 -23.31 -18.68
CA THR A 167 1.24 -24.71 -18.24
C THR A 167 2.51 -25.42 -18.74
N GLU A 168 2.89 -26.54 -18.12
CA GLU A 168 4.04 -27.32 -18.61
C GLU A 168 3.84 -27.76 -20.06
N GLU A 169 2.62 -28.17 -20.42
CA GLU A 169 2.26 -28.53 -21.80
C GLU A 169 2.45 -27.34 -22.78
N GLU A 170 1.96 -26.15 -22.43
CA GLU A 170 2.17 -24.93 -23.23
C GLU A 170 3.66 -24.58 -23.36
N HIS A 171 4.43 -24.71 -22.26
CA HIS A 171 5.87 -24.44 -22.25
C HIS A 171 6.63 -25.38 -23.20
N TYR A 172 6.39 -26.69 -23.12
CA TYR A 172 7.08 -27.66 -23.98
C TYR A 172 6.68 -27.51 -25.45
N ARG A 173 5.39 -27.22 -25.75
CA ARG A 173 4.96 -26.90 -27.12
C ARG A 173 5.69 -25.67 -27.66
N LEU A 174 5.79 -24.60 -26.86
CA LEU A 174 6.51 -23.39 -27.26
C LEU A 174 8.01 -23.65 -27.45
N ARG A 175 8.61 -24.47 -26.59
CA ARG A 175 10.03 -24.84 -26.67
C ARG A 175 10.37 -25.67 -27.90
N MET A 176 9.42 -26.47 -28.42
CA MET A 176 9.58 -27.14 -29.72
C MET A 176 9.57 -26.14 -30.88
N LEU A 177 8.71 -25.11 -30.81
CA LEU A 177 8.61 -24.06 -31.84
C LEU A 177 9.83 -23.14 -31.88
N GLU A 178 10.54 -22.96 -30.76
CA GLU A 178 11.75 -22.11 -30.67
C GLU A 178 12.83 -22.47 -31.71
N LYS A 179 12.92 -23.75 -32.12
CA LYS A 179 13.87 -24.20 -33.14
C LYS A 179 13.53 -23.67 -34.54
N ASP A 180 12.24 -23.66 -34.88
CA ASP A 180 11.75 -23.32 -36.22
C ASP A 180 11.38 -21.84 -36.36
N TRP A 181 11.15 -21.16 -35.24
CA TRP A 181 10.68 -19.77 -35.19
C TRP A 181 11.67 -18.85 -34.44
N PRO A 182 12.68 -18.29 -35.16
CA PRO A 182 13.61 -17.32 -34.60
C PRO A 182 12.92 -16.13 -33.93
N GLY A 183 13.30 -15.85 -32.68
CA GLY A 183 12.74 -14.76 -31.88
C GLY A 183 11.65 -15.19 -30.91
N VAL A 184 11.21 -16.46 -30.91
CA VAL A 184 10.29 -17.01 -29.90
C VAL A 184 11.09 -17.77 -28.86
N TYR A 185 10.84 -17.50 -27.58
CA TYR A 185 11.53 -18.18 -26.50
C TYR A 185 10.59 -18.62 -25.39
N ALA A 186 10.77 -19.85 -24.95
CA ALA A 186 10.15 -20.39 -23.75
C ALA A 186 11.06 -20.13 -22.55
N GLU A 187 10.89 -18.98 -21.89
CA GLU A 187 11.74 -18.58 -20.76
C GLU A 187 11.27 -19.21 -19.45
N ILE A 188 12.23 -19.73 -18.67
CA ILE A 188 12.02 -20.16 -17.29
C ILE A 188 12.36 -18.98 -16.39
N ALA A 189 11.37 -18.44 -15.69
CA ALA A 189 11.54 -17.32 -14.77
C ALA A 189 11.21 -17.73 -13.33
N SER A 190 11.77 -17.00 -12.38
CA SER A 190 11.40 -17.09 -10.96
C SER A 190 10.27 -16.09 -10.67
N ARG A 191 9.15 -16.58 -10.11
CA ARG A 191 7.99 -15.80 -9.71
C ARG A 191 7.77 -15.90 -8.22
N ARG A 192 7.47 -14.77 -7.55
CA ARG A 192 7.20 -14.76 -6.12
C ARG A 192 5.95 -15.56 -5.77
N TYR A 193 5.96 -16.26 -4.65
CA TYR A 193 4.84 -17.04 -4.14
C TYR A 193 4.81 -16.98 -2.61
N TYR A 194 3.61 -16.83 -2.03
CA TYR A 194 3.40 -16.72 -0.58
C TYR A 194 2.68 -17.97 -0.07
N PRO A 195 3.40 -18.97 0.48
CA PRO A 195 2.81 -20.27 0.86
C PRO A 195 1.74 -20.17 1.95
N GLN A 196 1.89 -19.22 2.87
CA GLN A 196 0.96 -19.02 3.98
C GLN A 196 -0.31 -18.23 3.59
N GLY A 197 -0.45 -17.86 2.31
CA GLY A 197 -1.57 -17.08 1.80
C GLY A 197 -1.77 -15.78 2.58
N LYS A 198 -2.91 -15.66 3.28
CA LYS A 198 -3.31 -14.45 4.02
C LYS A 198 -2.58 -14.23 5.34
N VAL A 199 -1.88 -15.24 5.87
CA VAL A 199 -1.25 -15.14 7.19
C VAL A 199 -0.07 -14.19 7.15
N GLY A 200 -0.06 -13.20 8.06
CA GLY A 200 1.02 -12.22 8.12
C GLY A 200 1.10 -11.33 6.88
N CYS A 201 0.01 -11.17 6.12
CA CYS A 201 0.01 -10.42 4.85
C CYS A 201 0.46 -8.96 5.02
N ASN A 202 0.13 -8.30 6.14
CA ASN A 202 0.60 -6.94 6.43
C ASN A 202 2.07 -6.88 6.86
N ILE A 203 2.64 -7.99 7.36
CA ILE A 203 4.03 -8.08 7.77
C ILE A 203 4.89 -8.34 6.54
N VAL A 204 4.59 -9.41 5.79
CA VAL A 204 5.35 -9.76 4.57
C VAL A 204 5.16 -8.67 3.51
N GLY A 205 3.91 -8.28 3.27
CA GLY A 205 3.54 -7.26 2.29
C GLY A 205 3.28 -7.82 0.89
N THR A 206 3.37 -6.94 -0.10
CA THR A 206 3.00 -7.22 -1.50
C THR A 206 4.06 -6.71 -2.46
N LEU A 207 4.16 -7.38 -3.61
CA LEU A 207 4.83 -6.83 -4.79
C LEU A 207 3.83 -6.12 -5.70
N GLY A 208 4.30 -5.17 -6.48
CA GLY A 208 3.53 -4.52 -7.53
C GLY A 208 4.44 -3.92 -8.60
N ALA A 209 3.89 -3.58 -9.76
CA ALA A 209 4.64 -2.95 -10.83
C ALA A 209 5.31 -1.64 -10.34
N ILE A 210 6.53 -1.38 -10.83
CA ILE A 210 7.19 -0.10 -10.61
C ILE A 210 6.33 1.04 -11.16
N SER A 211 6.10 2.07 -10.35
CA SER A 211 5.37 3.24 -10.81
C SER A 211 6.28 4.12 -11.66
N GLN A 212 5.69 4.90 -12.58
CA GLN A 212 6.44 5.83 -13.41
C GLN A 212 7.25 6.82 -12.54
N LYS A 213 6.68 7.29 -11.42
CA LYS A 213 7.36 8.19 -10.50
C LYS A 213 8.59 7.55 -9.86
N GLU A 214 8.47 6.34 -9.33
CA GLU A 214 9.59 5.61 -8.72
C GLU A 214 10.70 5.35 -9.75
N TYR A 215 10.35 4.92 -10.97
CA TYR A 215 11.32 4.71 -12.04
C TYR A 215 12.06 6.01 -12.40
N LEU A 216 11.34 7.13 -12.53
CA LEU A 216 11.93 8.43 -12.84
C LEU A 216 12.85 8.93 -11.73
N THR A 217 12.47 8.76 -10.45
CA THR A 217 13.33 9.12 -9.32
C THR A 217 14.65 8.36 -9.36
N ILE A 218 14.61 7.05 -9.61
CA ILE A 218 15.82 6.22 -9.70
C ILE A 218 16.66 6.61 -10.93
N ALA A 219 16.01 6.87 -12.08
CA ALA A 219 16.70 7.31 -13.29
C ALA A 219 17.37 8.69 -13.11
N GLN A 220 16.73 9.60 -12.38
CA GLN A 220 17.29 10.91 -12.01
C GLN A 220 18.49 10.74 -11.08
N GLU A 221 18.39 9.92 -10.03
CA GLU A 221 19.50 9.62 -9.12
C GLU A 221 20.71 9.05 -9.87
N ILE A 222 20.48 8.11 -10.81
CA ILE A 222 21.55 7.58 -11.67
C ILE A 222 22.17 8.68 -12.54
N SER A 223 21.36 9.57 -13.12
CA SER A 223 21.84 10.67 -13.96
C SER A 223 22.68 11.66 -13.16
N GLU A 224 22.21 12.07 -11.99
CA GLU A 224 22.91 13.00 -11.09
C GLU A 224 24.25 12.42 -10.64
N LEU A 225 24.27 11.16 -10.19
CA LEU A 225 25.49 10.47 -9.78
C LEU A 225 26.49 10.32 -10.94
N LYS A 226 26.01 10.05 -12.17
CA LYS A 226 26.88 10.02 -13.37
C LYS A 226 27.47 11.38 -13.71
N MET A 227 26.66 12.45 -13.67
CA MET A 227 27.19 13.79 -13.93
C MET A 227 28.26 14.17 -12.89
N THR A 228 28.07 13.76 -11.64
CA THR A 228 29.07 13.97 -10.57
C THR A 228 30.36 13.20 -10.85
N GLU A 229 30.28 11.96 -11.35
CA GLU A 229 31.41 11.16 -11.80
C GLU A 229 32.19 11.85 -12.94
N ASP A 230 31.48 12.30 -13.98
CA ASP A 230 32.07 12.96 -15.16
C ASP A 230 32.73 14.32 -14.83
N LEU A 231 32.18 15.10 -13.90
CA LEU A 231 32.69 16.42 -13.54
C LEU A 231 33.93 16.39 -12.63
N TYR A 232 33.99 15.44 -11.70
CA TYR A 232 35.03 15.40 -10.67
C TYR A 232 36.09 14.31 -10.88
N GLY A 233 35.92 13.42 -11.86
CA GLY A 233 36.86 12.33 -12.14
C GLY A 233 37.04 11.38 -10.95
N LEU A 234 36.05 11.33 -10.06
CA LEU A 234 36.01 10.43 -8.91
C LEU A 234 35.60 9.04 -9.40
N ASP A 235 36.28 7.99 -8.93
CA ASP A 235 35.91 6.58 -9.18
C ASP A 235 34.42 6.33 -8.89
N GLU A 236 33.79 5.42 -9.64
CA GLU A 236 32.37 5.07 -9.54
C GLU A 236 31.90 5.08 -8.07
N SER A 237 31.02 6.03 -7.70
CA SER A 237 30.45 6.03 -6.36
C SER A 237 29.79 4.67 -6.08
N HIS A 238 30.02 4.10 -4.89
CA HIS A 238 29.48 2.79 -4.53
C HIS A 238 27.96 2.68 -4.79
N ARG A 239 27.23 3.79 -4.58
CA ARG A 239 25.80 3.91 -4.85
C ARG A 239 25.47 3.84 -6.34
N LEU A 240 26.22 4.54 -7.21
CA LEU A 240 26.00 4.48 -8.65
C LEU A 240 26.22 3.08 -9.21
N ALA A 241 27.29 2.41 -8.80
CA ALA A 241 27.56 1.02 -9.19
C ALA A 241 26.47 0.06 -8.69
N GLU A 242 25.95 0.26 -7.47
CA GLU A 242 24.82 -0.51 -6.95
C GLU A 242 23.53 -0.29 -7.76
N LEU A 243 23.17 0.96 -8.06
CA LEU A 243 22.00 1.30 -8.85
C LEU A 243 22.09 0.80 -10.29
N LYS A 244 23.29 0.86 -10.91
CA LYS A 244 23.55 0.29 -12.24
C LYS A 244 23.37 -1.24 -12.24
N GLU A 245 23.78 -1.94 -11.18
CA GLU A 245 23.68 -3.42 -11.08
C GLU A 245 22.30 -3.92 -10.64
N LYS A 246 21.59 -3.15 -9.82
CA LYS A 246 20.21 -3.43 -9.38
C LYS A 246 19.16 -2.79 -10.28
N ALA A 247 19.57 -2.19 -11.41
CA ALA A 247 18.74 -1.35 -12.27
C ALA A 247 17.34 -1.95 -12.50
N TYR A 248 16.32 -1.11 -12.30
CA TYR A 248 14.94 -1.51 -12.46
C TYR A 248 14.57 -1.51 -13.94
N THR A 249 13.98 -2.61 -14.40
CA THR A 249 13.26 -2.64 -15.67
C THR A 249 11.82 -2.18 -15.44
N VAL A 250 11.19 -1.64 -16.48
CA VAL A 250 9.78 -1.21 -16.44
C VAL A 250 8.83 -2.38 -16.09
N ASN A 251 9.27 -3.63 -16.33
CA ASN A 251 8.49 -4.84 -16.08
C ASN A 251 8.76 -5.47 -14.72
N ASP A 252 9.64 -4.89 -13.89
CA ASP A 252 9.97 -5.48 -12.60
C ASP A 252 8.87 -5.24 -11.58
N LEU A 253 8.61 -6.27 -10.77
CA LEU A 253 7.79 -6.19 -9.59
C LEU A 253 8.66 -5.79 -8.40
N ILE A 254 8.24 -4.74 -7.70
CA ILE A 254 8.94 -4.20 -6.53
C ILE A 254 8.05 -4.31 -5.30
N GLY A 255 8.65 -4.42 -4.12
CA GLY A 255 7.96 -4.36 -2.84
C GLY A 255 7.20 -3.06 -2.65
N LYS A 256 5.90 -3.15 -2.35
CA LYS A 256 5.00 -2.00 -2.12
C LYS A 256 4.59 -1.82 -0.67
N THR A 257 4.53 -2.91 0.08
CA THR A 257 4.16 -2.91 1.50
C THR A 257 5.01 -3.92 2.27
N GLY A 258 4.96 -3.88 3.61
CA GLY A 258 5.60 -4.85 4.49
C GLY A 258 7.13 -4.94 4.38
N VAL A 259 7.66 -6.09 4.79
CA VAL A 259 9.07 -6.49 4.66
C VAL A 259 9.53 -6.47 3.21
N GLU A 260 8.67 -6.86 2.27
CA GLU A 260 8.97 -6.81 0.83
C GLU A 260 9.37 -5.40 0.37
N ALA A 261 8.73 -4.35 0.89
CA ALA A 261 9.06 -2.97 0.56
C ALA A 261 10.22 -2.40 1.37
N TYR A 262 10.29 -2.68 2.67
CA TYR A 262 11.34 -2.15 3.53
C TYR A 262 12.72 -2.71 3.15
N PHE A 263 12.78 -4.01 2.82
CA PHE A 263 14.00 -4.71 2.45
C PHE A 263 14.09 -5.00 0.95
N GLU A 264 13.47 -4.18 0.10
CA GLU A 264 13.50 -4.36 -1.38
C GLU A 264 14.94 -4.50 -1.89
N GLU A 265 15.84 -3.62 -1.44
CA GLU A 265 17.23 -3.60 -1.89
C GLU A 265 18.01 -4.86 -1.49
N ASP A 266 17.70 -5.44 -0.32
CA ASP A 266 18.33 -6.66 0.18
C ASP A 266 17.73 -7.92 -0.47
N LEU A 267 16.42 -7.92 -0.69
CA LEU A 267 15.68 -9.05 -1.26
C LEU A 267 15.90 -9.19 -2.77
N ARG A 268 16.12 -8.12 -3.52
CA ARG A 268 16.19 -8.17 -4.99
C ARG A 268 17.39 -8.96 -5.54
N GLY A 269 18.52 -8.96 -4.83
CA GLY A 269 19.78 -9.52 -5.32
C GLY A 269 20.45 -8.68 -6.41
N PHE A 270 21.56 -9.17 -6.95
CA PHE A 270 22.33 -8.49 -8.00
C PHE A 270 22.22 -9.25 -9.31
N PHE A 271 21.81 -8.56 -10.37
CA PHE A 271 21.69 -9.20 -11.68
C PHE A 271 23.06 -9.62 -12.21
N GLY A 272 23.08 -10.83 -12.77
CA GLY A 272 24.19 -11.33 -13.53
C GLY A 272 24.19 -10.73 -14.93
N LYS A 273 25.29 -10.93 -15.64
CA LYS A 273 25.48 -10.50 -17.02
C LYS A 273 26.10 -11.65 -17.80
N LYS A 274 25.46 -12.08 -18.88
CA LYS A 274 26.07 -12.98 -19.86
C LYS A 274 26.38 -12.18 -21.11
N THR A 275 27.65 -12.10 -21.48
CA THR A 275 28.12 -11.46 -22.69
C THR A 275 28.36 -12.52 -23.73
N TYR A 276 27.63 -12.43 -24.83
CA TYR A 276 27.76 -13.31 -25.98
C TYR A 276 28.43 -12.58 -27.12
N GLU A 277 29.24 -13.31 -27.87
CA GLU A 277 29.67 -12.95 -29.22
C GLU A 277 28.48 -13.14 -30.15
N VAL A 278 28.19 -12.11 -30.94
CA VAL A 278 27.12 -12.13 -31.93
C VAL A 278 27.70 -12.02 -33.32
N ASP A 279 27.18 -12.83 -34.25
CA ASP A 279 27.53 -12.73 -35.66
C ASP A 279 26.98 -11.42 -36.28
N GLN A 280 27.30 -11.15 -37.55
CA GLN A 280 26.74 -10.01 -38.28
C GLN A 280 25.21 -10.04 -38.38
N LYS A 281 24.59 -11.19 -38.11
CA LYS A 281 23.13 -11.39 -38.10
C LYS A 281 22.54 -11.17 -36.70
N GLY A 282 23.33 -11.09 -35.63
CA GLY A 282 22.88 -10.93 -34.25
C GLY A 282 22.52 -12.25 -33.55
N CYS A 283 22.87 -13.39 -34.14
CA CYS A 283 22.76 -14.71 -33.52
C CYS A 283 23.90 -14.93 -32.54
N PHE A 284 23.60 -15.53 -31.38
CA PHE A 284 24.60 -15.83 -30.36
C PHE A 284 25.51 -16.97 -30.85
N VAL A 285 26.79 -16.67 -31.06
CA VAL A 285 27.80 -17.63 -31.53
C VAL A 285 28.47 -18.31 -30.34
N ARG A 286 28.94 -17.50 -29.39
CA ARG A 286 29.73 -17.98 -28.26
C ARG A 286 29.50 -17.14 -27.02
N GLU A 287 29.53 -17.76 -25.85
CA GLU A 287 29.62 -17.03 -24.58
C GLU A 287 31.06 -16.53 -24.38
N ILE A 288 31.25 -15.23 -24.16
CA ILE A 288 32.56 -14.59 -23.93
C ILE A 288 32.85 -14.50 -22.44
N ALA A 289 31.86 -14.02 -21.67
CA ALA A 289 32.01 -13.76 -20.25
C ALA A 289 30.67 -13.91 -19.53
N GLU A 290 30.69 -14.55 -18.37
CA GLU A 290 29.55 -14.65 -17.47
C GLU A 290 29.92 -14.04 -16.12
N LYS A 291 29.15 -13.04 -15.71
CA LYS A 291 29.02 -12.63 -14.31
C LYS A 291 27.76 -13.29 -13.77
N GLN A 292 27.93 -14.25 -12.85
CA GLN A 292 26.80 -14.94 -12.24
C GLN A 292 25.90 -13.97 -11.46
N ALA A 293 24.60 -14.23 -11.48
CA ALA A 293 23.63 -13.47 -10.70
C ALA A 293 23.73 -13.87 -9.22
N LEU A 294 23.77 -12.88 -8.33
CA LEU A 294 23.78 -13.14 -6.88
C LEU A 294 22.35 -13.07 -6.35
N PRO A 295 21.83 -14.14 -5.73
CA PRO A 295 20.49 -14.11 -5.16
C PRO A 295 20.40 -13.07 -4.05
N GLY A 296 19.20 -12.54 -3.83
CA GLY A 296 18.93 -11.65 -2.71
C GLY A 296 19.10 -12.35 -1.36
N LYS A 297 19.28 -11.55 -0.30
CA LYS A 297 19.45 -12.06 1.06
C LYS A 297 18.22 -12.82 1.53
N LYS A 298 18.42 -14.01 2.08
CA LYS A 298 17.40 -14.74 2.84
C LYS A 298 17.14 -13.99 4.15
N LEU A 299 15.89 -13.69 4.44
CA LEU A 299 15.49 -13.03 5.67
C LEU A 299 14.80 -14.04 6.60
N ILE A 300 15.24 -14.08 7.86
CA ILE A 300 14.59 -14.83 8.93
C ILE A 300 13.89 -13.81 9.83
N LEU A 301 12.58 -13.93 9.96
CA LEU A 301 11.77 -13.06 10.80
C LEU A 301 11.80 -13.52 12.26
N THR A 302 11.53 -12.62 13.20
CA THR A 302 11.27 -12.92 14.62
C THR A 302 9.86 -13.49 14.84
N ILE A 303 8.99 -13.34 13.85
CA ILE A 303 7.59 -13.79 13.86
C ILE A 303 7.51 -15.31 13.92
N SER A 304 6.57 -15.82 14.71
CA SER A 304 6.09 -17.20 14.62
C SER A 304 4.85 -17.25 13.74
N SER A 305 4.89 -17.96 12.62
CA SER A 305 3.75 -18.07 11.70
C SER A 305 2.56 -18.77 12.34
N GLU A 306 2.82 -19.75 13.22
CA GLU A 306 1.79 -20.46 13.98
C GLU A 306 1.06 -19.52 14.96
N LEU A 307 1.82 -18.71 15.73
CA LEU A 307 1.25 -17.73 16.66
C LEU A 307 0.51 -16.60 15.90
N GLN A 308 1.08 -16.13 14.79
CA GLN A 308 0.48 -15.11 13.92
C GLN A 308 -0.87 -15.58 13.35
N HIS A 309 -0.93 -16.79 12.78
CA HIS A 309 -2.17 -17.37 12.26
C HIS A 309 -3.23 -17.52 13.35
N PHE A 310 -2.81 -17.94 14.55
CA PHE A 310 -3.70 -18.07 15.69
C PHE A 310 -4.29 -16.71 16.12
N ALA A 311 -3.45 -15.68 16.24
CA ALA A 311 -3.88 -14.33 16.58
C ALA A 311 -4.90 -13.75 15.58
N GLU A 312 -4.63 -13.89 14.28
CA GLU A 312 -5.54 -13.44 13.22
C GLU A 312 -6.87 -14.19 13.24
N SER A 313 -6.83 -15.49 13.52
CA SER A 313 -8.01 -16.34 13.63
C SER A 313 -8.86 -15.99 14.87
N LEU A 314 -8.22 -15.60 15.98
CA LEU A 314 -8.91 -15.06 17.17
C LEU A 314 -9.63 -13.75 16.85
N LEU A 315 -9.00 -12.84 16.09
CA LEU A 315 -9.62 -11.58 15.66
C LEU A 315 -10.87 -11.83 14.80
N ALA A 316 -10.79 -12.73 13.82
CA ALA A 316 -11.92 -13.10 12.97
C ALA A 316 -13.05 -13.80 13.75
N LYS A 317 -12.71 -14.67 14.73
CA LYS A 317 -13.69 -15.33 15.60
C LYS A 317 -14.39 -14.34 16.52
N ASP A 318 -13.65 -13.40 17.09
CA ASP A 318 -14.16 -12.38 18.02
C ASP A 318 -15.09 -11.36 17.34
N GLU A 319 -14.87 -11.03 16.08
CA GLU A 319 -15.79 -10.16 15.31
C GLU A 319 -17.24 -10.66 15.37
N LYS A 320 -17.45 -11.98 15.22
CA LYS A 320 -18.77 -12.63 15.33
C LYS A 320 -19.37 -12.45 16.73
N ILE A 321 -18.55 -12.50 17.78
CA ILE A 321 -19.01 -12.30 19.16
C ILE A 321 -19.48 -10.86 19.36
N ARG A 322 -18.81 -9.90 18.74
CA ARG A 322 -19.18 -8.48 18.78
C ARG A 322 -20.43 -8.14 17.96
N ASP A 323 -20.92 -9.02 17.07
CA ASP A 323 -22.18 -8.79 16.34
C ASP A 323 -23.36 -8.70 17.32
N GLY A 324 -24.10 -7.59 17.28
CA GLY A 324 -25.28 -7.37 18.12
C GLY A 324 -25.02 -7.07 19.60
N ARG A 325 -23.79 -7.25 20.11
CA ARG A 325 -23.46 -7.08 21.53
C ARG A 325 -22.91 -5.72 21.92
N SER A 326 -22.42 -4.94 20.96
CA SER A 326 -21.93 -3.59 21.24
C SER A 326 -23.09 -2.65 21.52
N LEU A 327 -23.30 -2.40 22.81
CA LEU A 327 -24.25 -1.41 23.31
C LEU A 327 -23.50 -0.11 23.55
N GLY A 328 -24.03 0.98 23.02
CA GLY A 328 -23.59 2.31 23.42
C GLY A 328 -24.71 3.10 24.06
N THR A 329 -24.33 4.19 24.70
CA THR A 329 -25.29 5.11 25.30
C THR A 329 -25.81 6.03 24.22
N ASP A 330 -27.12 6.03 24.04
CA ASP A 330 -27.82 6.94 23.15
C ASP A 330 -27.61 8.39 23.64
N PRO A 331 -27.15 9.30 22.76
CA PRO A 331 -26.85 10.67 23.17
C PRO A 331 -28.10 11.48 23.60
N VAL A 332 -29.30 11.08 23.18
CA VAL A 332 -30.55 11.81 23.43
C VAL A 332 -31.20 11.34 24.74
N ASP A 333 -31.57 10.07 24.83
CA ASP A 333 -32.31 9.54 25.99
C ASP A 333 -31.40 8.91 27.07
N LYS A 334 -30.09 8.82 26.79
CA LYS A 334 -29.06 8.25 27.68
C LYS A 334 -29.27 6.77 28.01
N LYS A 335 -30.12 6.05 27.26
CA LYS A 335 -30.32 4.59 27.41
C LYS A 335 -29.27 3.80 26.63
N ARG A 336 -29.02 2.55 27.04
CA ARG A 336 -28.14 1.63 26.30
C ARG A 336 -28.90 1.03 25.11
N LYS A 337 -28.42 1.27 23.89
CA LYS A 337 -29.02 0.74 22.64
C LYS A 337 -27.96 0.13 21.73
N SER A 338 -28.41 -0.71 20.80
CA SER A 338 -27.54 -1.24 19.73
C SER A 338 -27.15 -0.11 18.79
N GLN A 339 -25.83 0.11 18.66
CA GLN A 339 -25.32 1.14 17.76
C GLN A 339 -25.12 0.59 16.35
N LYS A 340 -25.17 1.49 15.37
CA LYS A 340 -24.84 1.18 13.98
C LYS A 340 -23.33 0.94 13.85
N GLN A 341 -22.89 -0.09 13.15
CA GLN A 341 -21.47 -0.41 12.99
C GLN A 341 -21.14 -0.73 11.54
N PRO A 342 -19.89 -0.52 11.11
CA PRO A 342 -19.42 -1.07 9.84
C PRO A 342 -19.58 -2.60 9.82
N TRP A 343 -19.84 -3.15 8.64
CA TRP A 343 -20.07 -4.58 8.46
C TRP A 343 -18.82 -5.42 8.78
N ILE A 344 -17.62 -4.92 8.47
CA ILE A 344 -16.34 -5.50 8.93
C ILE A 344 -15.76 -4.63 10.05
N LYS A 345 -15.42 -5.26 11.17
CA LYS A 345 -14.86 -4.63 12.37
C LYS A 345 -13.38 -4.96 12.49
N GLY A 346 -12.56 -3.92 12.51
CA GLY A 346 -11.13 -4.09 12.68
C GLY A 346 -10.70 -4.52 14.09
N GLY A 347 -9.49 -5.07 14.17
CA GLY A 347 -8.78 -5.31 15.41
C GLY A 347 -7.30 -5.62 15.14
N ALA A 348 -6.50 -5.60 16.21
CA ALA A 348 -5.08 -5.92 16.18
C ALA A 348 -4.67 -6.69 17.44
N ILE A 349 -3.68 -7.57 17.29
CA ILE A 349 -3.00 -8.24 18.41
C ILE A 349 -1.49 -8.08 18.18
N VAL A 350 -0.79 -7.56 19.18
CA VAL A 350 0.67 -7.48 19.19
C VAL A 350 1.17 -8.39 20.30
N ALA A 351 2.08 -9.30 19.97
CA ALA A 351 2.78 -10.14 20.92
C ALA A 351 4.29 -9.97 20.72
N LEU A 352 5.03 -9.64 21.78
CA LEU A 352 6.47 -9.42 21.72
C LEU A 352 7.18 -9.94 22.97
N ASP A 353 8.46 -10.25 22.79
CA ASP A 353 9.36 -10.61 23.89
C ASP A 353 9.86 -9.33 24.59
N PRO A 354 9.53 -9.14 25.88
CA PRO A 354 9.88 -7.93 26.61
C PRO A 354 11.38 -7.77 26.89
N ASN A 355 12.17 -8.84 26.80
CA ASN A 355 13.61 -8.80 27.10
C ASN A 355 14.48 -8.52 25.87
N THR A 356 13.92 -8.66 24.67
CA THR A 356 14.66 -8.53 23.41
C THR A 356 14.06 -7.51 22.44
N GLY A 357 12.77 -7.18 22.59
CA GLY A 357 12.04 -6.37 21.63
C GLY A 357 11.64 -7.13 20.35
N GLU A 358 11.87 -8.45 20.29
CA GLU A 358 11.46 -9.28 19.16
C GLU A 358 9.94 -9.35 19.06
N ILE A 359 9.41 -9.04 17.86
CA ILE A 359 7.98 -9.17 17.59
C ILE A 359 7.67 -10.61 17.22
N LEU A 360 6.83 -11.27 18.00
CA LEU A 360 6.45 -12.67 17.82
C LEU A 360 5.16 -12.83 17.00
N ALA A 361 4.23 -11.88 17.16
CA ALA A 361 3.05 -11.73 16.31
C ALA A 361 2.66 -10.25 16.20
N LEU A 362 2.28 -9.82 14.99
CA LEU A 362 1.81 -8.47 14.66
C LEU A 362 0.55 -8.57 13.82
N ALA A 363 -0.51 -9.13 14.40
CA ALA A 363 -1.75 -9.46 13.72
C ALA A 363 -2.65 -8.24 13.54
N SER A 364 -3.25 -8.15 12.35
CA SER A 364 -4.27 -7.17 11.99
C SER A 364 -5.42 -7.87 11.26
N TYR A 365 -6.63 -7.39 11.49
CA TYR A 365 -7.82 -7.84 10.78
C TYR A 365 -8.61 -6.62 10.28
N PRO A 366 -9.11 -6.62 9.03
CA PRO A 366 -9.18 -7.74 8.09
C PRO A 366 -7.86 -8.04 7.35
N ARG A 367 -7.78 -9.22 6.71
CA ARG A 367 -6.61 -9.73 5.97
C ARG A 367 -6.88 -9.86 4.47
N PHE A 368 -5.82 -9.85 3.66
CA PHE A 368 -5.87 -10.06 2.21
C PHE A 368 -4.84 -11.10 1.77
N ASP A 369 -4.96 -11.61 0.53
CA ASP A 369 -3.99 -12.56 -0.03
C ASP A 369 -2.97 -11.83 -0.92
N PRO A 370 -1.66 -11.83 -0.56
CA PRO A 370 -0.64 -11.19 -1.38
C PRO A 370 -0.41 -11.89 -2.73
N ASN A 371 -0.81 -13.16 -2.88
CA ASN A 371 -0.71 -13.88 -4.16
C ASN A 371 -1.60 -13.25 -5.25
N ASP A 372 -2.71 -12.59 -4.89
CA ASP A 372 -3.57 -11.90 -5.85
C ASP A 372 -2.85 -10.78 -6.60
N PHE A 373 -1.89 -10.11 -5.93
CA PHE A 373 -1.06 -9.07 -6.54
C PHE A 373 -0.04 -9.64 -7.52
N ILE A 374 0.48 -10.84 -7.24
CA ILE A 374 1.40 -11.55 -8.14
C ILE A 374 0.66 -12.07 -9.36
N ALA A 375 -0.54 -12.63 -9.17
CA ALA A 375 -1.42 -13.12 -10.23
C ALA A 375 -1.93 -12.01 -11.16
N GLY A 376 -1.95 -10.75 -10.68
CA GLY A 376 -2.58 -9.64 -11.40
C GLY A 376 -4.10 -9.73 -11.39
N ASN A 377 -4.69 -10.31 -10.33
CA ASN A 377 -6.14 -10.46 -10.21
C ASN A 377 -6.81 -9.12 -9.91
N VAL A 378 -7.10 -8.34 -10.96
CA VAL A 378 -7.61 -6.96 -10.88
C VAL A 378 -8.85 -6.84 -10.00
N LYS A 379 -9.74 -7.84 -10.03
CA LYS A 379 -10.95 -7.86 -9.20
C LYS A 379 -10.62 -7.91 -7.71
N GLN A 380 -9.78 -8.86 -7.29
CA GLN A 380 -9.37 -8.97 -5.88
C GLN A 380 -8.46 -7.81 -5.46
N ILE A 381 -7.53 -7.37 -6.31
CA ILE A 381 -6.69 -6.20 -6.04
C ILE A 381 -7.55 -4.95 -5.78
N ASN A 382 -8.56 -4.70 -6.60
CA ASN A 382 -9.50 -3.58 -6.40
C ASN A 382 -10.25 -3.68 -5.07
N ARG A 383 -10.61 -4.91 -4.65
CA ARG A 383 -11.20 -5.16 -3.33
C ARG A 383 -10.22 -4.87 -2.20
N TRP A 384 -8.99 -5.38 -2.26
CA TRP A 384 -7.97 -5.20 -1.21
C TRP A 384 -7.51 -3.76 -1.07
N LEU A 385 -7.42 -3.04 -2.18
CA LEU A 385 -7.11 -1.60 -2.23
C LEU A 385 -8.35 -0.72 -2.01
N GLU A 386 -9.54 -1.31 -1.92
CA GLU A 386 -10.82 -0.64 -1.67
C GLU A 386 -11.08 0.51 -2.67
N THR A 387 -10.85 0.25 -3.96
CA THR A 387 -10.94 1.25 -5.03
C THR A 387 -12.38 1.61 -5.36
N GLN A 388 -12.58 2.78 -6.00
CA GLN A 388 -13.92 3.19 -6.47
C GLN A 388 -14.53 2.17 -7.44
N ASN A 389 -13.71 1.45 -8.23
CA ASN A 389 -14.19 0.40 -9.12
C ASN A 389 -14.83 -0.76 -8.35
N HIS A 390 -14.26 -1.13 -7.20
CA HIS A 390 -14.87 -2.16 -6.34
C HIS A 390 -16.20 -1.68 -5.75
N ILE A 391 -16.25 -0.44 -5.25
CA ILE A 391 -17.49 0.14 -4.70
C ILE A 391 -18.56 0.24 -5.79
N ALA A 392 -18.20 0.62 -7.01
CA ALA A 392 -19.08 0.64 -8.17
C ALA A 392 -19.66 -0.75 -8.47
N SER A 393 -18.80 -1.79 -8.53
CA SER A 393 -19.26 -3.16 -8.74
C SER A 393 -20.24 -3.66 -7.67
N LEU A 394 -20.06 -3.25 -6.41
CA LEU A 394 -21.00 -3.57 -5.32
C LEU A 394 -22.34 -2.86 -5.49
N TRP A 395 -22.31 -1.58 -5.88
CA TRP A 395 -23.50 -0.77 -6.12
C TRP A 395 -24.33 -1.31 -7.28
N ASP A 396 -23.66 -1.63 -8.39
CA ASP A 396 -24.25 -2.13 -9.62
C ASP A 396 -24.68 -3.61 -9.51
N GLY A 397 -24.47 -4.27 -8.36
CA GLY A 397 -24.85 -5.68 -8.14
C GLY A 397 -23.97 -6.72 -8.85
N ARG A 398 -22.85 -6.29 -9.44
CA ARG A 398 -21.85 -7.17 -10.09
C ARG A 398 -21.04 -7.98 -9.09
N ASP A 399 -20.84 -7.42 -7.90
CA ASP A 399 -20.11 -8.02 -6.79
C ASP A 399 -20.94 -7.99 -5.50
N VAL A 400 -20.52 -8.82 -4.53
CA VAL A 400 -21.11 -8.86 -3.18
C VAL A 400 -20.05 -8.54 -2.12
N LEU A 401 -20.47 -7.94 -1.02
CA LEU A 401 -19.58 -7.76 0.13
C LEU A 401 -19.21 -9.13 0.69
N THR A 402 -17.95 -9.30 1.06
CA THR A 402 -17.43 -10.58 1.53
C THR A 402 -16.49 -10.38 2.72
N ARG A 403 -16.67 -11.18 3.77
CA ARG A 403 -15.84 -11.16 4.99
C ARG A 403 -15.52 -12.57 5.48
N GLU A 404 -14.46 -12.71 6.25
CA GLU A 404 -14.08 -13.98 6.87
C GLU A 404 -14.82 -14.17 8.19
N ARG A 405 -15.27 -15.40 8.46
CA ARG A 405 -15.93 -15.77 9.72
C ARG A 405 -15.35 -17.08 10.22
N GLY A 406 -14.18 -17.01 10.83
CA GLY A 406 -13.37 -18.19 11.14
C GLY A 406 -12.94 -18.89 9.86
N ARG A 407 -13.41 -20.12 9.62
CA ARG A 407 -13.10 -20.90 8.41
C ARG A 407 -14.07 -20.67 7.24
N LYS A 408 -15.19 -19.97 7.45
CA LYS A 408 -16.21 -19.74 6.40
C LYS A 408 -16.10 -18.33 5.84
N VAL A 409 -16.47 -18.14 4.58
CA VAL A 409 -16.64 -16.81 3.96
C VAL A 409 -18.12 -16.47 4.00
N GLU A 410 -18.46 -15.32 4.57
CA GLU A 410 -19.82 -14.78 4.58
C GLU A 410 -19.93 -13.73 3.48
N THR A 411 -21.03 -13.78 2.72
CA THR A 411 -21.32 -12.85 1.64
C THR A 411 -22.59 -12.05 1.96
N GLN A 412 -22.64 -10.79 1.54
CA GLN A 412 -23.79 -9.92 1.73
C GLN A 412 -24.00 -9.09 0.45
N PRO A 413 -25.08 -9.32 -0.33
CA PRO A 413 -25.43 -8.44 -1.43
C PRO A 413 -25.88 -7.08 -0.91
N LEU A 414 -25.62 -6.03 -1.69
CA LEU A 414 -26.05 -4.67 -1.39
C LEU A 414 -27.49 -4.46 -1.88
N THR A 415 -28.45 -5.03 -1.16
CA THR A 415 -29.87 -4.78 -1.38
C THR A 415 -30.24 -3.37 -0.92
N TRP A 416 -31.36 -2.82 -1.41
CA TRP A 416 -31.84 -1.51 -0.98
C TRP A 416 -32.04 -1.41 0.54
N ASP A 417 -32.61 -2.45 1.15
CA ASP A 417 -32.80 -2.50 2.60
C ASP A 417 -31.45 -2.48 3.33
N PHE A 418 -30.51 -3.32 2.90
CA PHE A 418 -29.17 -3.35 3.51
C PHE A 418 -28.43 -2.02 3.32
N TYR A 419 -28.58 -1.37 2.17
CA TYR A 419 -28.06 -0.01 1.95
C TYR A 419 -28.67 0.98 2.96
N LEU A 420 -30.00 1.02 3.11
CA LEU A 420 -30.64 1.92 4.07
C LEU A 420 -30.20 1.63 5.52
N GLU A 421 -30.01 0.36 5.89
CA GLU A 421 -29.48 -0.02 7.21
C GLU A 421 -28.03 0.43 7.43
N THR A 422 -27.22 0.44 6.37
CA THR A 422 -25.82 0.86 6.41
C THR A 422 -25.64 2.36 6.28
N ILE A 423 -26.66 3.15 5.89
CA ILE A 423 -26.59 4.61 5.83
C ILE A 423 -27.42 5.32 6.91
N LEU A 424 -28.49 4.72 7.42
CA LEU A 424 -29.37 5.31 8.44
C LEU A 424 -29.20 4.70 9.86
N PRO A 425 -29.64 5.40 10.92
CA PRO A 425 -29.75 4.81 12.26
C PRO A 425 -30.85 3.73 12.32
N LYS A 426 -30.70 2.76 13.24
CA LYS A 426 -31.65 1.63 13.38
C LYS A 426 -33.08 2.07 13.70
N ASP A 427 -33.26 3.04 14.59
CA ASP A 427 -34.56 3.51 15.10
C ASP A 427 -34.84 4.98 14.74
N GLY A 428 -34.39 5.43 13.56
CA GLY A 428 -34.51 6.83 13.13
C GLY A 428 -35.81 7.16 12.38
N PRO A 429 -36.27 8.43 12.42
CA PRO A 429 -37.49 8.87 11.73
C PRO A 429 -37.39 8.69 10.21
N LEU A 430 -36.20 8.87 9.62
CA LEU A 430 -35.94 8.57 8.21
C LEU A 430 -36.12 7.10 7.84
N LYS A 431 -35.71 6.16 8.71
CA LYS A 431 -35.89 4.73 8.43
C LYS A 431 -37.38 4.37 8.45
N ALA A 432 -38.15 4.96 9.36
CA ALA A 432 -39.61 4.82 9.36
C ALA A 432 -40.27 5.48 8.15
N PHE A 433 -39.74 6.62 7.68
CA PHE A 433 -40.18 7.28 6.46
C PHE A 433 -39.98 6.38 5.23
N PHE A 434 -38.77 5.83 5.00
CA PHE A 434 -38.51 4.94 3.86
C PHE A 434 -39.23 3.59 3.93
N LYS A 435 -39.77 3.20 5.10
CA LYS A 435 -40.69 2.06 5.21
C LYS A 435 -42.10 2.37 4.74
N ARG A 436 -42.50 3.65 4.73
CA ARG A 436 -43.83 4.11 4.28
C ARG A 436 -43.79 4.67 2.85
N CYS A 437 -42.77 5.44 2.53
CA CYS A 437 -42.45 5.91 1.19
C CYS A 437 -41.46 4.91 0.57
N ASP A 438 -42.00 3.74 0.20
CA ASP A 438 -41.21 2.64 -0.36
C ASP A 438 -41.51 2.37 -1.83
N ASP A 439 -42.37 3.16 -2.49
CA ASP A 439 -42.75 3.06 -3.90
C ASP A 439 -42.15 4.16 -4.79
N ILE A 440 -42.09 3.90 -6.10
CA ILE A 440 -41.50 4.81 -7.10
C ILE A 440 -42.29 6.12 -7.19
N LYS A 441 -43.62 6.06 -7.21
CA LYS A 441 -44.48 7.25 -7.38
C LYS A 441 -44.29 8.24 -6.24
N SER A 442 -44.30 7.77 -4.99
CA SER A 442 -44.05 8.58 -3.81
C SER A 442 -42.63 9.18 -3.81
N ALA A 443 -41.63 8.42 -4.30
CA ALA A 443 -40.27 8.91 -4.43
C ALA A 443 -40.12 10.00 -5.49
N ILE A 444 -40.83 9.92 -6.62
CA ILE A 444 -40.86 10.94 -7.68
C ILE A 444 -41.57 12.20 -7.17
N GLN A 445 -42.76 12.06 -6.57
CA GLN A 445 -43.51 13.19 -6.02
C GLN A 445 -42.68 14.01 -5.03
N LEU A 446 -41.92 13.33 -4.14
CA LEU A 446 -41.04 14.00 -3.19
C LEU A 446 -39.94 14.82 -3.90
N GLN A 447 -39.38 14.30 -5.00
CA GLN A 447 -38.35 14.98 -5.76
C GLN A 447 -38.90 16.25 -6.40
N GLU A 448 -40.04 16.14 -7.08
CA GLU A 448 -40.70 17.26 -7.75
C GLU A 448 -41.12 18.35 -6.77
N ASP A 449 -41.72 17.97 -5.65
CA ASP A 449 -42.14 18.90 -4.60
C ASP A 449 -40.93 19.69 -4.05
N TYR A 450 -39.77 19.03 -3.85
CA TYR A 450 -38.56 19.68 -3.36
C TYR A 450 -37.85 20.53 -4.42
N GLU A 451 -37.77 20.08 -5.66
CA GLU A 451 -37.17 20.84 -6.75
C GLU A 451 -38.02 22.08 -7.07
N ALA A 452 -39.35 21.97 -7.04
CA ALA A 452 -40.26 23.10 -7.14
C ALA A 452 -40.10 24.06 -5.96
N LEU A 453 -40.05 23.57 -4.71
CA LEU A 453 -39.79 24.39 -3.53
C LEU A 453 -38.50 25.22 -3.71
N LEU A 454 -37.41 24.58 -4.13
CA LEU A 454 -36.13 25.26 -4.37
C LEU A 454 -36.20 26.27 -5.52
N TYR A 455 -36.89 25.94 -6.61
CA TYR A 455 -37.09 26.85 -7.74
C TYR A 455 -37.81 28.13 -7.33
N PHE A 456 -38.96 28.03 -6.67
CA PHE A 456 -39.73 29.19 -6.20
C PHE A 456 -38.95 30.01 -5.16
N THR A 457 -38.31 29.32 -4.20
CA THR A 457 -37.51 29.98 -3.16
C THR A 457 -36.32 30.76 -3.75
N ASN A 458 -35.58 30.17 -4.69
CA ASN A 458 -34.43 30.83 -5.32
C ASN A 458 -34.85 31.96 -6.27
N SER A 459 -36.05 31.87 -6.85
CA SER A 459 -36.61 32.89 -7.75
C SER A 459 -37.32 34.03 -7.00
N GLY A 460 -37.40 33.95 -5.66
CA GLY A 460 -38.11 34.94 -4.82
C GLY A 460 -39.64 34.90 -4.98
N LEU A 461 -40.19 33.85 -5.56
CA LEU A 461 -41.62 33.68 -5.80
C LEU A 461 -42.29 32.92 -4.62
N PRO A 462 -43.58 33.18 -4.34
CA PRO A 462 -44.30 32.44 -3.32
C PRO A 462 -44.48 30.96 -3.73
N VAL A 463 -44.21 30.06 -2.79
CA VAL A 463 -44.35 28.61 -3.00
C VAL A 463 -45.84 28.24 -3.06
N PRO A 464 -46.28 27.42 -4.04
CA PRO A 464 -47.66 26.94 -4.10
C PRO A 464 -48.12 26.24 -2.81
N THR A 465 -49.31 26.61 -2.33
CA THR A 465 -49.85 26.13 -1.05
C THR A 465 -50.01 24.61 -0.97
N GLU A 466 -50.29 23.95 -2.10
CA GLU A 466 -50.40 22.48 -2.16
C GLU A 466 -49.07 21.78 -1.91
N ILE A 467 -47.98 22.27 -2.52
CA ILE A 467 -46.62 21.75 -2.31
C ILE A 467 -46.23 21.91 -0.84
N GLN A 468 -46.49 23.10 -0.28
CA GLN A 468 -46.23 23.36 1.13
C GLN A 468 -47.02 22.42 2.04
N LYS A 469 -48.31 22.16 1.74
CA LYS A 469 -49.14 21.21 2.50
C LYS A 469 -48.59 19.79 2.43
N ARG A 470 -48.21 19.30 1.24
CA ARG A 470 -47.65 17.95 1.05
C ARG A 470 -46.34 17.78 1.81
N LEU A 471 -45.41 18.74 1.69
CA LEU A 471 -44.14 18.70 2.42
C LEU A 471 -44.32 18.85 3.93
N ASN A 472 -45.28 19.64 4.39
CA ASN A 472 -45.60 19.78 5.82
C ASN A 472 -46.26 18.52 6.40
N ALA A 473 -46.98 17.73 5.60
CA ALA A 473 -47.54 16.45 6.03
C ALA A 473 -46.47 15.39 6.33
N ILE A 474 -45.26 15.54 5.79
CA ILE A 474 -44.13 14.66 6.08
C ILE A 474 -43.60 14.98 7.49
N ASN A 475 -43.84 14.08 8.43
CA ASN A 475 -43.35 14.18 9.81
C ASN A 475 -41.84 13.90 9.92
N LEU A 476 -41.02 14.82 9.38
CA LEU A 476 -39.56 14.84 9.41
C LEU A 476 -39.08 16.28 9.65
N SER A 477 -37.85 16.44 10.12
CA SER A 477 -37.21 17.77 10.16
C SER A 477 -36.86 18.23 8.74
N GLU A 478 -36.82 19.55 8.47
CA GLU A 478 -36.42 20.09 7.17
C GLU A 478 -35.10 19.52 6.60
N PRO A 479 -33.99 19.41 7.37
CA PRO A 479 -32.77 18.78 6.86
C PRO A 479 -32.93 17.29 6.56
N ASP A 480 -33.78 16.56 7.31
CA ASP A 480 -34.08 15.16 7.03
C ASP A 480 -34.91 15.00 5.76
N LYS A 481 -35.90 15.88 5.53
CA LYS A 481 -36.72 15.84 4.32
C LYS A 481 -35.87 16.10 3.06
N LEU A 482 -34.98 17.10 3.10
CA LEU A 482 -34.05 17.38 2.01
C LEU A 482 -33.08 16.20 1.76
N PHE A 483 -32.57 15.58 2.82
CA PHE A 483 -31.76 14.38 2.72
C PHE A 483 -32.55 13.19 2.15
N ALA A 484 -33.82 13.03 2.52
CA ALA A 484 -34.70 12.02 1.96
C ALA A 484 -34.91 12.24 0.46
N ALA A 485 -35.15 13.49 0.03
CA ALA A 485 -35.25 13.85 -1.37
C ALA A 485 -33.97 13.50 -2.14
N ASP A 486 -32.79 13.83 -1.63
CA ASP A 486 -31.51 13.47 -2.26
C ASP A 486 -31.27 11.95 -2.35
N VAL A 487 -31.66 11.18 -1.33
CA VAL A 487 -31.62 9.71 -1.37
C VAL A 487 -32.58 9.16 -2.43
N CYS A 488 -33.79 9.73 -2.55
CA CYS A 488 -34.73 9.38 -3.62
C CYS A 488 -34.17 9.74 -5.01
N ARG A 489 -33.59 10.94 -5.19
CA ARG A 489 -32.95 11.37 -6.45
C ARG A 489 -31.85 10.43 -6.89
N MET A 490 -31.05 9.90 -5.95
CA MET A 490 -30.02 8.91 -6.21
C MET A 490 -30.61 7.52 -6.53
N ALA A 491 -31.70 7.13 -5.86
CA ALA A 491 -32.34 5.84 -6.05
C ALA A 491 -33.12 5.74 -7.37
N VAL A 492 -33.90 6.77 -7.70
CA VAL A 492 -34.87 6.85 -8.80
C VAL A 492 -34.66 8.17 -9.54
N TYR A 493 -34.44 8.12 -10.84
CA TYR A 493 -34.19 9.30 -11.66
C TYR A 493 -35.48 9.86 -12.25
N ALA A 494 -36.18 10.73 -11.52
CA ALA A 494 -37.49 11.26 -11.92
C ALA A 494 -37.56 11.78 -13.39
N PRO A 495 -36.57 12.52 -13.94
CA PRO A 495 -36.63 13.02 -15.31
C PRO A 495 -36.69 11.95 -16.41
N ALA A 496 -36.38 10.69 -16.12
CA ALA A 496 -36.48 9.59 -17.08
C ALA A 496 -37.83 8.86 -17.05
N PHE A 497 -38.73 9.21 -16.14
CA PHE A 497 -40.05 8.57 -16.04
C PHE A 497 -41.10 9.37 -16.82
N THR A 498 -41.80 8.69 -17.73
CA THR A 498 -43.00 9.23 -18.39
C THR A 498 -44.24 8.96 -17.56
N ASP A 499 -45.29 9.75 -17.72
CA ASP A 499 -46.56 9.56 -16.98
C ASP A 499 -47.13 8.14 -17.18
N SER A 500 -47.07 7.61 -18.40
CA SER A 500 -47.48 6.24 -18.71
C SER A 500 -46.66 5.19 -17.95
N LEU A 501 -45.34 5.39 -17.83
CA LEU A 501 -44.48 4.49 -17.06
C LEU A 501 -44.79 4.58 -15.56
N ILE A 502 -45.07 5.77 -15.04
CA ILE A 502 -45.47 5.97 -13.64
C ILE A 502 -46.80 5.27 -13.36
N GLU A 503 -47.76 5.28 -14.28
CA GLU A 503 -49.02 4.54 -14.13
C GLU A 503 -48.79 3.02 -14.08
N GLN A 504 -47.88 2.50 -14.91
CA GLN A 504 -47.59 1.05 -14.99
C GLN A 504 -46.79 0.52 -13.78
N ILE A 505 -45.73 1.23 -13.38
CA ILE A 505 -44.77 0.73 -12.38
C ILE A 505 -44.64 1.62 -11.15
N GLY A 506 -45.39 2.71 -11.03
CA GLY A 506 -45.28 3.65 -9.92
C GLY A 506 -45.55 3.03 -8.55
N SER A 507 -46.40 1.99 -8.48
CA SER A 507 -46.67 1.23 -7.24
C SER A 507 -45.58 0.20 -6.89
N MET A 508 -44.60 0.00 -7.77
CA MET A 508 -43.47 -0.90 -7.52
C MET A 508 -42.62 -0.35 -6.38
N LYS A 509 -42.19 -1.26 -5.50
CA LYS A 509 -41.26 -0.90 -4.43
C LYS A 509 -39.88 -0.52 -4.96
N ILE A 510 -39.25 0.48 -4.37
CA ILE A 510 -37.89 0.92 -4.65
C ILE A 510 -36.89 -0.23 -4.47
N SER A 511 -37.11 -1.12 -3.49
CA SER A 511 -36.27 -2.31 -3.30
C SER A 511 -36.32 -3.26 -4.49
N THR A 512 -37.52 -3.55 -5.01
CA THR A 512 -37.73 -4.35 -6.22
C THR A 512 -37.13 -3.66 -7.44
N TYR A 513 -37.41 -2.38 -7.63
CA TYR A 513 -36.85 -1.57 -8.71
C TYR A 513 -35.32 -1.57 -8.71
N ARG A 514 -34.69 -1.42 -7.53
CA ARG A 514 -33.23 -1.49 -7.41
C ARG A 514 -32.66 -2.87 -7.67
N SER A 515 -33.36 -3.93 -7.26
CA SER A 515 -32.96 -5.29 -7.60
C SER A 515 -33.03 -5.52 -9.12
N LEU A 516 -34.05 -5.01 -9.80
CA LEU A 516 -34.17 -5.08 -11.26
C LEU A 516 -33.06 -4.30 -11.95
N CYS A 517 -32.76 -3.08 -11.49
CA CYS A 517 -31.66 -2.27 -11.99
C CYS A 517 -30.31 -3.00 -11.84
N GLN A 518 -30.02 -3.59 -10.68
CA GLN A 518 -28.80 -4.36 -10.46
C GLN A 518 -28.71 -5.60 -11.35
N SER A 519 -29.81 -6.36 -11.49
CA SER A 519 -29.87 -7.50 -12.39
C SER A 519 -29.62 -7.07 -13.84
N PHE A 520 -30.26 -5.99 -14.29
CA PHE A 520 -30.05 -5.44 -15.62
C PHE A 520 -28.60 -5.00 -15.83
N LEU A 521 -28.01 -4.21 -14.92
CA LEU A 521 -26.63 -3.75 -15.04
C LEU A 521 -25.61 -4.89 -15.05
N LYS A 522 -25.93 -6.00 -14.36
CA LYS A 522 -25.12 -7.21 -14.38
C LYS A 522 -25.19 -7.91 -15.75
N GLU A 523 -26.39 -8.08 -16.31
CA GLU A 523 -26.58 -8.64 -17.65
C GLU A 523 -25.98 -7.70 -18.72
N GLU A 524 -26.14 -6.39 -18.57
CA GLU A 524 -25.57 -5.37 -19.43
C GLU A 524 -24.05 -5.46 -19.44
N ALA A 525 -23.41 -5.61 -18.29
CA ALA A 525 -21.96 -5.76 -18.22
C ALA A 525 -21.48 -7.04 -18.94
N HIS A 526 -22.25 -8.13 -18.87
CA HIS A 526 -21.95 -9.38 -19.57
C HIS A 526 -22.15 -9.23 -21.08
N ALA A 527 -23.28 -8.68 -21.51
CA ALA A 527 -23.58 -8.40 -22.90
C ALA A 527 -22.55 -7.43 -23.52
N LYS A 528 -22.15 -6.40 -22.77
CA LYS A 528 -21.10 -5.45 -23.18
C LYS A 528 -19.75 -6.13 -23.36
N GLN A 529 -19.42 -7.11 -22.52
CA GLN A 529 -18.18 -7.88 -22.67
C GLN A 529 -18.20 -8.73 -23.95
N ILE A 530 -19.34 -9.37 -24.26
CA ILE A 530 -19.51 -10.14 -25.50
C ILE A 530 -19.47 -9.22 -26.72
N ALA A 531 -20.27 -8.15 -26.71
CA ALA A 531 -20.32 -7.17 -27.80
C ALA A 531 -18.95 -6.51 -28.03
N GLN A 532 -18.16 -6.27 -26.98
CA GLN A 532 -16.80 -5.75 -27.14
C GLN A 532 -15.89 -6.75 -27.89
N GLN A 533 -16.05 -8.05 -27.63
CA GLN A 533 -15.30 -9.09 -28.35
C GLN A 533 -15.74 -9.16 -29.83
N GLU A 534 -17.05 -9.08 -30.10
CA GLU A 534 -17.60 -9.07 -31.46
C GLU A 534 -17.18 -7.81 -32.24
N PHE A 535 -17.36 -6.62 -31.65
CA PHE A 535 -16.93 -5.34 -32.21
C PHE A 535 -15.43 -5.35 -32.55
N ARG A 536 -14.62 -5.90 -31.65
CA ARG A 536 -13.18 -6.03 -31.88
C ARG A 536 -12.88 -6.93 -33.08
N ALA A 537 -13.54 -8.07 -33.19
CA ALA A 537 -13.30 -9.04 -34.25
C ALA A 537 -13.73 -8.54 -35.64
N ASN A 538 -14.77 -7.71 -35.70
CA ASN A 538 -15.43 -7.30 -36.93
C ASN A 538 -15.16 -5.81 -37.27
N GLU A 539 -15.83 -4.89 -36.58
CA GLU A 539 -15.85 -3.47 -36.93
C GLU A 539 -14.54 -2.75 -36.64
N PHE A 540 -13.95 -2.99 -35.47
CA PHE A 540 -12.67 -2.38 -35.14
C PHE A 540 -11.57 -2.86 -36.08
N ARG A 541 -11.64 -4.12 -36.50
CA ARG A 541 -10.74 -4.71 -37.49
C ARG A 541 -10.87 -4.01 -38.85
N ALA A 542 -12.10 -3.83 -39.35
CA ALA A 542 -12.35 -3.07 -40.57
C ALA A 542 -11.88 -1.61 -40.47
N TRP A 543 -12.09 -0.97 -39.31
CA TRP A 543 -11.58 0.38 -39.07
C TRP A 543 -10.06 0.43 -39.09
N LYS A 544 -9.39 -0.55 -38.46
CA LYS A 544 -7.93 -0.67 -38.46
C LYS A 544 -7.39 -0.77 -39.88
N ASP A 545 -7.99 -1.59 -40.73
CA ASP A 545 -7.53 -1.80 -42.11
C ASP A 545 -7.54 -0.51 -42.95
N VAL A 546 -8.51 0.38 -42.71
CA VAL A 546 -8.65 1.63 -43.48
C VAL A 546 -7.93 2.82 -42.84
N HIS A 547 -8.07 3.01 -41.52
CA HIS A 547 -7.75 4.29 -40.85
C HIS A 547 -6.51 4.25 -39.95
N GLN A 548 -6.03 3.06 -39.56
CA GLN A 548 -4.94 2.93 -38.57
C GLN A 548 -3.69 3.72 -38.97
N LYS A 549 -3.27 3.61 -40.23
CA LYS A 549 -2.01 4.22 -40.71
C LYS A 549 -2.05 5.75 -40.60
N GLN A 550 -3.15 6.38 -41.01
CA GLN A 550 -3.31 7.84 -40.94
C GLN A 550 -3.40 8.31 -39.49
N PHE A 551 -4.21 7.64 -38.67
CA PHE A 551 -4.39 7.96 -37.25
C PHE A 551 -3.08 7.94 -36.46
N LEU A 552 -2.26 6.90 -36.65
CA LEU A 552 -0.97 6.78 -35.96
C LEU A 552 0.02 7.88 -36.39
N ASN A 553 0.05 8.24 -37.67
CA ASN A 553 0.91 9.32 -38.17
C ASN A 553 0.56 10.68 -37.55
N GLU A 554 -0.73 10.99 -37.41
CA GLU A 554 -1.19 12.22 -36.77
C GLU A 554 -0.80 12.29 -35.29
N LYS A 555 -0.91 11.17 -34.56
CA LYS A 555 -0.48 11.10 -33.15
C LYS A 555 1.03 11.32 -33.02
N ARG A 556 1.85 10.72 -33.90
CA ARG A 556 3.31 10.94 -33.92
C ARG A 556 3.68 12.38 -34.21
N LYS A 557 2.96 13.04 -35.11
CA LYS A 557 3.17 14.46 -35.39
C LYS A 557 2.91 15.31 -34.13
N LYS A 558 1.81 15.05 -33.41
CA LYS A 558 1.48 15.74 -32.15
C LYS A 558 2.50 15.49 -31.04
N GLU A 559 3.02 14.28 -30.89
CA GLU A 559 4.08 13.97 -29.91
C GLU A 559 5.37 14.74 -30.22
N LYS A 560 5.75 14.80 -31.50
CA LYS A 560 6.92 15.55 -31.98
C LYS A 560 6.78 17.06 -31.72
N GLU A 561 5.61 17.61 -31.97
CA GLU A 561 5.28 19.01 -31.67
C GLU A 561 5.31 19.29 -30.16
N ALA A 562 4.76 18.38 -29.34
CA ALA A 562 4.73 18.50 -27.88
C ALA A 562 6.06 18.15 -27.19
N LYS A 563 7.09 17.71 -27.92
CA LYS A 563 8.37 17.20 -27.39
C LYS A 563 8.18 16.15 -26.27
N THR A 564 7.12 15.34 -26.37
CA THR A 564 6.81 14.30 -25.40
C THR A 564 7.34 12.95 -25.87
N TYR A 565 7.60 12.05 -24.93
CA TYR A 565 8.11 10.71 -25.26
C TYR A 565 7.07 9.93 -26.07
N ALA A 566 7.54 9.25 -27.13
CA ALA A 566 6.72 8.44 -28.01
C ALA A 566 6.04 7.28 -27.25
N ARG A 567 4.70 7.28 -27.17
CA ARG A 567 3.95 6.17 -26.57
C ARG A 567 3.85 4.97 -27.53
N PRO A 568 3.69 3.75 -27.02
CA PRO A 568 3.37 2.58 -27.85
C PRO A 568 2.08 2.78 -28.65
N TYR A 569 2.07 2.35 -29.92
CA TYR A 569 0.89 2.49 -30.78
C TYR A 569 -0.34 1.77 -30.23
N ILE A 570 -0.15 0.67 -29.52
CA ILE A 570 -1.25 -0.12 -28.94
C ILE A 570 -2.00 0.67 -27.87
N ASP A 571 -1.34 1.54 -27.12
CA ASP A 571 -2.03 2.34 -26.10
C ASP A 571 -2.98 3.35 -26.78
N TYR A 572 -2.61 3.87 -27.95
CA TYR A 572 -3.48 4.72 -28.76
C TYR A 572 -4.59 3.93 -29.45
N LEU A 573 -4.29 2.72 -29.93
CA LEU A 573 -5.30 1.84 -30.53
C LEU A 573 -6.29 1.34 -29.48
N ASP A 574 -5.86 0.94 -28.29
CA ASP A 574 -6.71 0.59 -27.16
C ASP A 574 -7.59 1.77 -26.74
N GLN A 575 -7.02 2.98 -26.71
CA GLN A 575 -7.80 4.19 -26.41
C GLN A 575 -8.83 4.46 -27.50
N LYS A 576 -8.47 4.29 -28.78
CA LYS A 576 -9.37 4.52 -29.90
C LYS A 576 -10.43 3.42 -30.03
N GLU A 577 -10.07 2.17 -29.74
CA GLU A 577 -10.99 1.04 -29.63
C GLU A 577 -12.04 1.35 -28.57
N LYS A 578 -11.62 1.81 -27.38
CA LYS A 578 -12.57 2.19 -26.32
C LYS A 578 -13.49 3.32 -26.74
N GLU A 579 -12.97 4.30 -27.48
CA GLU A 579 -13.76 5.42 -28.00
C GLU A 579 -14.79 4.96 -29.05
N LEU A 580 -14.36 4.18 -30.04
CA LEU A 580 -15.23 3.66 -31.10
C LEU A 580 -16.22 2.64 -30.56
N PHE A 581 -15.77 1.75 -29.67
CA PHE A 581 -16.63 0.78 -29.00
C PHE A 581 -17.66 1.49 -28.11
N ALA A 582 -17.32 2.60 -27.46
CA ALA A 582 -18.31 3.37 -26.72
C ALA A 582 -19.43 3.88 -27.65
N ALA A 583 -19.08 4.41 -28.83
CA ALA A 583 -20.06 4.85 -29.81
C ALA A 583 -20.89 3.70 -30.39
N HIS A 584 -20.23 2.58 -30.75
CA HIS A 584 -20.89 1.36 -31.24
C HIS A 584 -21.83 0.78 -30.18
N TRP A 585 -21.36 0.69 -28.93
CA TRP A 585 -22.16 0.22 -27.81
C TRP A 585 -23.40 1.08 -27.64
N GLU A 586 -23.31 2.41 -27.66
CA GLU A 586 -24.51 3.26 -27.53
C GLU A 586 -25.55 3.01 -28.64
N ASN A 587 -25.12 2.68 -29.87
CA ASN A 587 -26.03 2.37 -30.97
C ASN A 587 -26.66 0.97 -30.85
N GLU A 588 -25.87 -0.05 -30.48
CA GLU A 588 -26.34 -1.44 -30.39
C GLU A 588 -26.93 -1.83 -29.04
N ARG A 589 -26.71 -1.02 -28.00
CA ARG A 589 -27.07 -1.29 -26.60
C ARG A 589 -28.50 -1.77 -26.47
N MET A 590 -29.45 -1.03 -27.04
CA MET A 590 -30.87 -1.38 -26.95
C MET A 590 -31.20 -2.65 -27.71
N THR A 591 -30.62 -2.84 -28.90
CA THR A 591 -30.85 -4.04 -29.73
C THR A 591 -30.28 -5.32 -29.10
N LYS A 592 -29.11 -5.24 -28.46
CA LYS A 592 -28.48 -6.37 -27.77
C LYS A 592 -29.15 -6.70 -26.43
N LEU A 593 -29.76 -5.70 -25.79
CA LEU A 593 -30.41 -5.85 -24.48
C LEU A 593 -31.93 -6.06 -24.58
N SER A 594 -32.55 -5.79 -25.73
CA SER A 594 -33.96 -6.07 -26.03
C SER A 594 -34.20 -7.58 -26.17
N SER A 595 -33.94 -8.32 -25.10
CA SER A 595 -34.65 -9.55 -24.80
C SER A 595 -36.07 -9.17 -24.36
N GLN A 596 -37.05 -10.05 -24.59
CA GLN A 596 -38.50 -9.82 -24.43
C GLN A 596 -38.99 -9.46 -22.99
N THR A 597 -38.10 -9.03 -22.09
CA THR A 597 -38.32 -9.02 -20.64
C THR A 597 -38.52 -7.61 -20.04
N PHE A 598 -37.99 -6.54 -20.64
CA PHE A 598 -38.11 -5.16 -20.11
C PHE A 598 -38.44 -4.14 -21.22
N SER A 599 -39.27 -3.15 -20.92
CA SER A 599 -39.59 -2.05 -21.85
C SER A 599 -38.40 -1.08 -21.97
N GLU A 600 -38.24 -0.46 -23.15
CA GLU A 600 -37.20 0.53 -23.40
C GLU A 600 -37.30 1.73 -22.44
N ASP A 601 -38.51 2.20 -22.17
CA ASP A 601 -38.76 3.29 -21.23
C ASP A 601 -38.28 2.96 -19.82
N LEU A 602 -38.44 1.71 -19.36
CA LEU A 602 -37.93 1.27 -18.06
C LEU A 602 -36.40 1.26 -18.03
N ILE A 603 -35.76 0.76 -19.09
CA ILE A 603 -34.29 0.68 -19.19
C ILE A 603 -33.65 2.06 -19.08
N ARG A 604 -34.25 3.08 -19.71
CA ARG A 604 -33.78 4.48 -19.64
C ARG A 604 -33.74 5.05 -18.22
N THR A 605 -34.51 4.48 -17.29
CA THR A 605 -34.50 4.89 -15.88
C THR A 605 -33.31 4.33 -15.08
N PHE A 606 -32.72 3.22 -15.52
CA PHE A 606 -31.64 2.54 -14.81
C PHE A 606 -30.32 3.32 -14.92
N ARG A 607 -29.64 3.51 -13.78
CA ARG A 607 -28.36 4.22 -13.71
C ARG A 607 -27.32 3.41 -12.93
N SER A 608 -26.16 3.26 -13.55
CA SER A 608 -24.93 2.73 -12.96
C SER A 608 -24.29 3.72 -11.97
N PHE A 609 -23.39 3.23 -11.13
CA PHE A 609 -22.60 4.06 -10.22
C PHE A 609 -21.80 5.17 -10.93
N SER A 610 -21.35 4.92 -12.18
CA SER A 610 -20.63 5.90 -12.99
C SER A 610 -21.46 7.12 -13.37
N GLU A 611 -22.79 6.97 -13.47
CA GLU A 611 -23.71 7.99 -13.96
C GLU A 611 -24.27 8.88 -12.84
N LEU A 612 -24.03 8.54 -11.57
CA LEU A 612 -24.52 9.27 -10.39
C LEU A 612 -23.76 10.60 -10.12
N ASN A 613 -23.62 11.44 -11.13
CA ASN A 613 -22.78 12.64 -11.06
C ASN A 613 -23.55 13.91 -10.67
N ARG A 614 -24.87 13.85 -10.46
CA ARG A 614 -25.67 15.04 -10.09
C ARG A 614 -25.22 15.58 -8.74
N PRO A 615 -25.14 16.91 -8.56
CA PRO A 615 -24.96 17.51 -7.27
C PRO A 615 -26.19 17.26 -6.40
N LEU A 616 -25.95 17.14 -5.09
CA LEU A 616 -27.01 17.02 -4.10
C LEU A 616 -27.73 18.37 -3.93
N LEU A 617 -29.04 18.35 -3.68
CA LEU A 617 -29.82 19.54 -3.36
C LEU A 617 -29.37 20.12 -2.01
N GLY A 618 -29.09 19.24 -1.05
CA GLY A 618 -28.57 19.62 0.25
C GLY A 618 -27.06 19.81 0.31
N LYS A 619 -26.63 20.73 1.17
CA LYS A 619 -25.21 20.93 1.49
C LYS A 619 -24.83 20.07 2.69
N TYR A 620 -24.18 18.94 2.43
CA TYR A 620 -23.70 18.03 3.49
C TYR A 620 -22.20 18.15 3.69
N ARG A 621 -21.75 18.06 4.95
CA ARG A 621 -20.31 18.09 5.29
C ARG A 621 -19.52 16.95 4.62
N LYS A 622 -20.17 15.83 4.32
CA LYS A 622 -19.49 14.59 3.89
C LYS A 622 -19.68 14.23 2.41
N PHE A 623 -20.73 14.73 1.78
CA PHE A 623 -21.20 14.28 0.46
C PHE A 623 -21.41 15.49 -0.44
N LYS A 624 -20.98 15.40 -1.69
CA LYS A 624 -21.13 16.47 -2.69
C LYS A 624 -22.02 16.04 -3.85
N SER A 625 -22.01 14.76 -4.21
CA SER A 625 -22.79 14.20 -5.33
C SER A 625 -23.59 12.97 -4.95
N GLU A 626 -24.52 12.56 -5.83
CA GLU A 626 -25.25 11.29 -5.73
C GLU A 626 -24.29 10.09 -5.58
N LYS A 627 -23.14 10.12 -6.25
CA LYS A 627 -22.09 9.09 -6.16
C LYS A 627 -21.50 8.96 -4.75
N ASP A 628 -21.25 10.08 -4.08
CA ASP A 628 -20.75 10.06 -2.71
C ASP A 628 -21.80 9.47 -1.75
N LEU A 629 -23.08 9.75 -2.01
CA LEU A 629 -24.19 9.19 -1.25
C LEU A 629 -24.32 7.68 -1.51
N ALA A 630 -24.25 7.25 -2.77
CA ALA A 630 -24.26 5.84 -3.16
C ALA A 630 -23.11 5.05 -2.52
N ALA A 631 -21.93 5.65 -2.38
CA ALA A 631 -20.78 5.03 -1.71
C ALA A 631 -20.88 5.02 -0.17
N ALA A 632 -21.89 5.66 0.43
CA ALA A 632 -21.95 5.88 1.87
C ALA A 632 -22.18 4.61 2.72
N PHE A 633 -22.57 3.49 2.11
CA PHE A 633 -22.62 2.18 2.79
C PHE A 633 -21.22 1.69 3.20
N TYR A 634 -20.18 2.15 2.49
CA TYR A 634 -18.80 1.80 2.77
C TYR A 634 -18.20 2.75 3.82
N PRO A 635 -17.47 2.25 4.83
CA PRO A 635 -16.88 3.13 5.84
C PRO A 635 -15.85 4.08 5.23
N ARG A 636 -15.79 5.30 5.77
CA ARG A 636 -14.83 6.30 5.33
C ARG A 636 -13.40 5.84 5.60
N GLY A 637 -12.58 5.82 4.54
CA GLY A 637 -11.22 5.29 4.59
C GLY A 637 -11.13 3.78 4.42
N GLY A 638 -12.24 3.08 4.21
CA GLY A 638 -12.32 1.64 4.01
C GLY A 638 -12.27 0.80 5.29
N PHE A 639 -12.49 -0.50 5.16
CA PHE A 639 -12.29 -1.51 6.19
C PHE A 639 -10.80 -1.67 6.57
N GLY A 640 -9.88 -1.36 5.65
CA GLY A 640 -8.44 -1.29 5.92
C GLY A 640 -7.67 -2.59 5.75
N PHE A 641 -7.97 -3.38 4.71
CA PHE A 641 -7.26 -4.63 4.39
C PHE A 641 -5.73 -4.45 4.30
N THR A 642 -5.28 -3.46 3.52
CA THR A 642 -3.85 -3.21 3.31
C THR A 642 -3.19 -2.33 4.38
N ARG A 643 -3.95 -1.88 5.40
CA ARG A 643 -3.47 -0.99 6.45
C ARG A 643 -3.47 -1.69 7.80
N SER A 644 -2.29 -1.96 8.34
CA SER A 644 -2.17 -2.64 9.63
C SER A 644 -2.66 -1.78 10.78
N LEU A 645 -3.64 -2.28 11.53
CA LEU A 645 -4.11 -1.61 12.74
C LEU A 645 -3.09 -1.67 13.89
N ALA A 646 -2.09 -2.56 13.81
CA ALA A 646 -1.09 -2.74 14.85
C ALA A 646 -0.07 -1.58 14.94
N TYR A 647 0.28 -0.97 13.80
CA TYR A 647 1.31 0.09 13.74
C TYR A 647 0.99 1.25 12.77
N GLU A 648 0.02 1.13 11.86
CA GLU A 648 -0.37 2.22 10.93
C GLU A 648 -1.60 3.01 11.40
N ALA A 649 -2.19 2.64 12.54
CA ALA A 649 -3.37 3.30 13.11
C ALA A 649 -3.06 3.94 14.47
N GLY A 650 -3.16 5.28 14.53
CA GLY A 650 -3.14 6.02 15.80
C GLY A 650 -4.55 6.02 16.42
N LEU A 651 -4.67 5.45 17.61
CA LEU A 651 -5.95 5.22 18.29
C LEU A 651 -5.83 5.64 19.76
N PRO A 652 -6.91 6.15 20.39
CA PRO A 652 -6.85 6.48 21.81
C PRO A 652 -6.65 5.20 22.65
N PRO A 653 -5.64 5.15 23.54
CA PRO A 653 -5.34 3.97 24.36
C PRO A 653 -6.34 3.73 25.49
N GLY A 654 -7.09 4.77 25.88
CA GLY A 654 -7.99 4.75 27.03
C GLY A 654 -7.26 4.34 28.30
N SER A 655 -7.95 3.60 29.18
CA SER A 655 -7.45 3.30 30.53
C SER A 655 -6.18 2.44 30.63
N VAL A 656 -5.61 1.94 29.52
CA VAL A 656 -4.27 1.34 29.54
C VAL A 656 -3.21 2.41 29.83
N PHE A 657 -3.42 3.65 29.37
CA PHE A 657 -2.51 4.77 29.58
C PHE A 657 -2.37 5.22 31.04
N LYS A 658 -3.31 4.82 31.92
CA LYS A 658 -3.23 5.09 33.36
C LYS A 658 -1.97 4.49 34.01
N LEU A 659 -1.35 3.50 33.37
CA LEU A 659 -0.04 2.99 33.79
C LEU A 659 1.05 4.06 33.67
N VAL A 660 1.04 4.87 32.62
CA VAL A 660 1.96 6.01 32.44
C VAL A 660 1.70 7.08 33.50
N THR A 661 0.44 7.43 33.71
CA THR A 661 0.04 8.41 34.74
C THR A 661 0.42 7.93 36.15
N GLY A 662 0.23 6.63 36.43
CA GLY A 662 0.61 6.02 37.70
C GLY A 662 2.13 5.97 37.89
N TYR A 663 2.88 5.62 36.84
CA TYR A 663 4.34 5.68 36.84
C TYR A 663 4.84 7.09 37.18
N GLU A 664 4.32 8.12 36.51
CA GLU A 664 4.79 9.49 36.75
C GLU A 664 4.48 9.96 38.18
N GLY A 665 3.29 9.61 38.71
CA GLY A 665 2.97 9.85 40.12
C GLY A 665 3.96 9.18 41.07
N LEU A 666 4.26 7.89 40.85
CA LEU A 666 5.22 7.15 41.68
C LEU A 666 6.64 7.68 41.56
N ARG A 667 7.08 8.08 40.37
CA ARG A 667 8.39 8.70 40.10
C ARG A 667 8.58 9.98 40.91
N GLN A 668 7.52 10.77 41.09
CA GLN A 668 7.49 11.97 41.93
C GLN A 668 7.17 11.67 43.42
N GLY A 669 7.11 10.40 43.83
CA GLY A 669 6.79 9.99 45.20
C GLY A 669 5.34 10.25 45.62
N LYS A 670 4.41 10.45 44.68
CA LYS A 670 3.00 10.77 44.94
C LYS A 670 2.13 9.52 44.87
N ASN A 671 1.49 9.18 45.98
CA ASN A 671 0.46 8.14 46.06
C ASN A 671 -0.70 8.61 46.97
N PRO A 672 -1.52 9.56 46.51
CA PRO A 672 -2.62 10.05 47.32
C PRO A 672 -3.67 8.97 47.55
N THR A 673 -4.47 9.15 48.60
CA THR A 673 -5.67 8.36 48.84
C THR A 673 -6.89 9.25 48.59
N ILE A 674 -7.90 8.74 47.88
CA ILE A 674 -9.20 9.42 47.70
C ILE A 674 -10.35 8.47 48.02
N ILE A 675 -11.54 9.02 48.16
CA ILE A 675 -12.79 8.25 48.17
C ILE A 675 -13.45 8.45 46.80
N ASP A 676 -13.37 7.46 45.92
CA ASP A 676 -13.98 7.52 44.59
C ASP A 676 -15.46 7.16 44.71
N GLU A 677 -16.28 8.18 44.95
CA GLU A 677 -17.72 8.08 45.10
C GLU A 677 -18.41 9.23 44.37
N ARG A 678 -19.34 8.87 43.47
CA ARG A 678 -20.06 9.82 42.63
C ARG A 678 -21.33 10.29 43.33
N SER A 679 -21.47 11.61 43.45
CA SER A 679 -22.71 12.28 43.85
C SER A 679 -23.38 13.01 42.68
N LYS A 680 -24.51 13.68 42.92
CA LYS A 680 -25.17 14.53 41.91
C LYS A 680 -24.21 15.65 41.42
N THR A 681 -23.46 16.24 42.34
CA THR A 681 -22.66 17.45 42.13
C THR A 681 -21.16 17.19 41.94
N GLY A 682 -20.63 16.05 42.41
CA GLY A 682 -19.20 15.74 42.32
C GLY A 682 -18.87 14.36 41.77
N VAL A 683 -17.58 14.02 41.86
CA VAL A 683 -17.01 12.80 41.27
C VAL A 683 -16.21 11.94 42.26
N ALA A 684 -15.70 12.53 43.32
CA ALA A 684 -14.92 11.88 44.36
C ALA A 684 -14.90 12.76 45.62
N TYR A 685 -14.27 12.28 46.69
CA TYR A 685 -14.02 13.02 47.91
C TYR A 685 -12.57 12.86 48.38
N THR A 686 -12.06 13.83 49.14
CA THR A 686 -10.83 13.68 49.92
C THR A 686 -11.02 12.64 51.04
N PRO A 687 -9.95 12.15 51.68
CA PRO A 687 -10.07 11.29 52.86
C PRO A 687 -10.92 11.89 53.99
N ASN A 688 -10.94 13.22 54.10
CA ASN A 688 -11.74 13.98 55.08
C ASN A 688 -13.17 14.29 54.56
N ARG A 689 -13.63 13.59 53.51
CA ARG A 689 -14.95 13.76 52.88
C ARG A 689 -15.24 15.16 52.30
N ILE A 690 -14.21 15.89 51.88
CA ILE A 690 -14.40 17.12 51.10
C ILE A 690 -14.67 16.74 49.65
N LEU A 691 -15.74 17.29 49.07
CA LEU A 691 -16.19 16.94 47.72
C LEU A 691 -15.24 17.47 46.63
N TYR A 692 -14.88 16.61 45.67
CA TYR A 692 -14.37 17.03 44.37
C TYR A 692 -15.55 17.28 43.41
N PRO A 693 -15.92 18.54 43.11
CA PRO A 693 -17.01 18.86 42.19
C PRO A 693 -16.68 18.39 40.77
N ARG A 694 -17.71 18.22 39.93
CA ARG A 694 -17.50 17.80 38.53
C ARG A 694 -16.69 18.81 37.71
N PHE A 695 -16.91 20.10 37.97
CA PHE A 695 -16.09 21.18 37.45
C PHE A 695 -15.15 21.61 38.57
N TYR A 696 -13.86 21.36 38.39
CA TYR A 696 -12.84 21.49 39.42
C TYR A 696 -11.60 22.18 38.86
N LYS A 697 -11.21 23.30 39.49
CA LYS A 697 -10.08 24.16 39.08
C LYS A 697 -10.07 24.49 37.57
N GLY A 698 -11.21 24.94 37.04
CA GLY A 698 -11.33 25.31 35.62
C GLY A 698 -11.38 24.14 34.62
N GLY A 699 -11.37 22.88 35.09
CA GLY A 699 -11.49 21.69 34.24
C GLY A 699 -12.67 20.79 34.62
N ARG A 700 -13.08 19.91 33.71
CA ARG A 700 -14.13 18.91 33.96
C ARG A 700 -13.53 17.55 34.31
N LEU A 701 -13.72 17.08 35.54
CA LEU A 701 -13.22 15.78 35.97
C LEU A 701 -14.02 14.61 35.35
N PRO A 702 -13.35 13.55 34.89
CA PRO A 702 -14.00 12.34 34.39
C PRO A 702 -14.59 11.53 35.55
N ARG A 703 -15.69 10.81 35.29
CA ARG A 703 -16.36 9.95 36.27
C ARG A 703 -15.93 8.50 36.10
N SER A 704 -15.84 7.76 37.20
CA SER A 704 -15.76 6.30 37.18
C SER A 704 -17.08 5.69 36.67
N ALA A 705 -16.98 4.49 36.09
CA ALA A 705 -18.17 3.74 35.65
C ALA A 705 -19.01 3.25 36.84
N ALA A 706 -18.35 2.85 37.93
CA ALA A 706 -19.00 2.51 39.19
C ALA A 706 -19.50 3.77 39.92
N ILE A 707 -20.57 3.64 40.69
CA ILE A 707 -21.11 4.73 41.53
C ILE A 707 -20.17 5.01 42.70
N SER A 708 -19.66 3.96 43.35
CA SER A 708 -18.65 4.07 44.38
C SER A 708 -17.64 2.94 44.24
N ASN A 709 -16.36 3.31 44.24
CA ASN A 709 -15.21 2.43 44.39
C ASN A 709 -14.64 2.48 45.82
N GLY A 710 -15.19 3.32 46.70
CA GLY A 710 -14.75 3.50 48.08
C GLY A 710 -13.39 4.21 48.20
N LYS A 711 -12.76 4.05 49.38
CA LYS A 711 -11.41 4.57 49.64
C LYS A 711 -10.37 3.77 48.84
N ILE A 712 -9.57 4.47 48.04
CA ILE A 712 -8.58 3.88 47.13
C ILE A 712 -7.28 4.68 47.12
N ASP A 713 -6.17 3.95 47.05
CA ASP A 713 -4.81 4.39 46.71
C ASP A 713 -4.51 4.07 45.23
N LEU A 714 -3.27 4.22 44.77
CA LEU A 714 -2.90 3.94 43.38
C LEU A 714 -3.19 2.49 42.96
N ILE A 715 -2.88 1.51 43.82
CA ILE A 715 -3.12 0.08 43.53
C ILE A 715 -4.63 -0.17 43.39
N GLY A 716 -5.44 0.32 44.34
CA GLY A 716 -6.89 0.24 44.27
C GLY A 716 -7.48 0.99 43.08
N ALA A 717 -6.88 2.11 42.69
CA ALA A 717 -7.26 2.89 41.52
C ALA A 717 -6.98 2.16 40.20
N LEU A 718 -5.87 1.41 40.12
CA LEU A 718 -5.57 0.52 39.00
C LEU A 718 -6.58 -0.64 38.96
N GLU A 719 -6.76 -1.37 40.07
CA GLU A 719 -7.69 -2.50 40.24
C GLU A 719 -9.09 -2.15 39.71
N ARG A 720 -9.65 -1.04 40.21
CA ARG A 720 -11.03 -0.59 39.92
C ARG A 720 -11.11 0.33 38.72
N THR A 721 -9.97 0.64 38.11
CA THR A 721 -9.84 1.55 36.95
C THR A 721 -10.51 2.92 37.24
N SER A 722 -10.26 3.49 38.42
CA SER A 722 -10.81 4.80 38.82
C SER A 722 -10.44 5.88 37.80
N ASN A 723 -11.38 6.71 37.35
CA ASN A 723 -11.08 7.86 36.49
C ASN A 723 -10.73 9.12 37.31
N PRO A 724 -11.48 9.48 38.37
CA PRO A 724 -11.18 10.64 39.20
C PRO A 724 -9.78 10.57 39.81
N TYR A 725 -9.33 9.38 40.25
CA TYR A 725 -8.00 9.22 40.85
C TYR A 725 -6.87 9.74 39.96
N PHE A 726 -6.78 9.26 38.72
CA PHE A 726 -5.69 9.65 37.82
C PHE A 726 -5.80 11.10 37.35
N ALA A 727 -7.02 11.63 37.21
CA ALA A 727 -7.23 13.02 36.87
C ALA A 727 -6.80 13.96 38.02
N ILE A 728 -7.11 13.58 39.27
CA ILE A 728 -6.68 14.32 40.47
C ILE A 728 -5.17 14.16 40.67
N LEU A 729 -4.60 12.97 40.48
CA LEU A 729 -3.16 12.72 40.55
C LEU A 729 -2.40 13.66 39.59
N ALA A 730 -2.78 13.67 38.31
CA ALA A 730 -2.15 14.53 37.30
C ALA A 730 -2.44 16.03 37.52
N GLY A 731 -3.60 16.36 38.07
CA GLY A 731 -4.01 17.75 38.28
C GLY A 731 -3.37 18.40 39.49
N ASP A 732 -3.43 17.74 40.64
CA ASP A 732 -3.16 18.35 41.95
C ASP A 732 -1.84 17.91 42.57
N TYR A 733 -1.27 16.78 42.12
CA TYR A 733 -0.08 16.20 42.73
C TYR A 733 1.16 16.21 41.85
N PHE A 734 1.02 16.28 40.52
CA PHE A 734 2.16 16.48 39.62
C PHE A 734 2.74 17.88 39.80
N GLU A 735 4.05 17.99 39.77
CA GLU A 735 4.78 19.27 39.84
C GLU A 735 4.47 20.16 38.63
N ASP A 736 4.50 19.61 37.41
CA ASP A 736 4.09 20.28 36.17
C ASP A 736 3.09 19.40 35.39
N PRO A 737 1.93 19.93 34.95
CA PRO A 737 1.03 19.23 34.03
C PRO A 737 1.70 18.62 32.79
N GLU A 738 2.76 19.25 32.28
CA GLU A 738 3.52 18.75 31.12
C GLU A 738 4.35 17.49 31.43
N ASP A 739 4.56 17.15 32.70
CA ASP A 739 5.26 15.92 33.08
C ASP A 739 4.53 14.66 32.59
N LEU A 740 3.21 14.73 32.45
CA LEU A 740 2.43 13.65 31.83
C LEU A 740 2.84 13.43 30.36
N ALA A 741 3.02 14.51 29.60
CA ALA A 741 3.47 14.44 28.20
C ALA A 741 4.93 13.97 28.11
N LYS A 742 5.80 14.44 29.02
CA LYS A 742 7.19 13.99 29.12
C LYS A 742 7.27 12.49 29.44
N ALA A 743 6.49 12.00 30.39
CA ALA A 743 6.40 10.58 30.72
C ALA A 743 5.89 9.76 29.53
N ALA A 744 4.84 10.22 28.84
CA ALA A 744 4.34 9.56 27.64
C ALA A 744 5.42 9.44 26.56
N LYS A 745 6.18 10.51 26.32
CA LYS A 745 7.30 10.52 25.38
C LYS A 745 8.42 9.58 25.82
N ALA A 746 8.72 9.51 27.13
CA ALA A 746 9.73 8.59 27.67
C ALA A 746 9.39 7.12 27.37
N PHE A 747 8.10 6.75 27.38
CA PHE A 747 7.62 5.42 26.99
C PHE A 747 7.56 5.17 25.46
N GLY A 748 8.00 6.13 24.63
CA GLY A 748 8.02 5.99 23.17
C GLY A 748 6.73 6.44 22.46
N PHE A 749 5.79 7.08 23.16
CA PHE A 749 4.62 7.66 22.51
C PHE A 749 4.98 8.96 21.76
N GLY A 750 4.22 9.27 20.71
CA GLY A 750 4.38 10.51 19.93
C GLY A 750 5.51 10.48 18.88
N GLU A 751 6.28 9.39 18.82
CA GLU A 751 7.36 9.15 17.86
C GLU A 751 7.23 7.78 17.20
N LYS A 752 7.98 7.56 16.11
CA LYS A 752 8.05 6.25 15.46
C LYS A 752 8.87 5.30 16.33
N THR A 753 8.41 4.07 16.48
CA THR A 753 9.13 3.03 17.24
C THR A 753 10.37 2.54 16.50
N GLY A 754 10.46 2.77 15.18
CA GLY A 754 11.62 2.34 14.39
C GLY A 754 11.53 0.88 13.97
N ILE A 755 10.34 0.28 14.03
CA ILE A 755 10.06 -1.03 13.46
C ILE A 755 10.42 -1.06 11.96
N GLU A 756 10.91 -2.20 11.50
CA GLU A 756 11.42 -2.42 10.14
C GLU A 756 10.30 -2.62 9.12
N LEU A 757 9.28 -1.75 9.17
CA LEU A 757 8.12 -1.74 8.27
C LEU A 757 7.84 -0.31 7.79
N PRO A 758 7.37 -0.15 6.54
CA PRO A 758 7.02 1.15 6.01
C PRO A 758 5.73 1.68 6.66
N ARG A 759 5.46 2.99 6.53
CA ARG A 759 4.18 3.65 6.89
C ARG A 759 3.79 3.64 8.37
N GLU A 760 4.74 3.42 9.26
CA GLU A 760 4.51 3.55 10.71
C GLU A 760 3.93 4.91 11.11
N LYS A 761 2.87 4.89 11.93
CA LYS A 761 2.31 6.07 12.57
C LYS A 761 3.00 6.36 13.90
N ARG A 762 3.42 7.61 14.09
CA ARG A 762 4.01 8.11 15.34
C ARG A 762 3.04 8.31 16.51
N GLY A 763 1.72 8.24 16.26
CA GLY A 763 0.71 8.66 17.25
C GLY A 763 0.63 10.18 17.43
N ASN A 764 0.11 10.63 18.57
CA ASN A 764 0.03 12.03 18.95
C ASN A 764 0.03 12.18 20.49
N ILE A 765 0.80 13.13 21.01
CA ILE A 765 0.76 13.55 22.43
C ILE A 765 0.14 14.95 22.49
N PRO A 766 -0.79 15.22 23.42
CA PRO A 766 -1.35 16.56 23.58
C PRO A 766 -0.28 17.60 23.97
N THR A 767 -0.41 18.82 23.44
CA THR A 767 0.51 19.95 23.69
C THR A 767 -0.13 21.07 24.51
N ASP A 768 -1.39 20.90 24.93
CA ASP A 768 -2.19 21.88 25.65
C ASP A 768 -2.41 21.50 27.13
N LEU A 769 -1.61 20.59 27.69
CA LEU A 769 -1.86 20.04 29.03
C LEU A 769 -1.73 21.09 30.14
N LYS A 770 -0.80 22.05 29.98
CA LYS A 770 -0.62 23.16 30.92
C LYS A 770 -1.78 24.16 30.93
N THR A 771 -2.37 24.47 29.78
CA THR A 771 -3.40 25.52 29.64
C THR A 771 -4.82 24.97 29.65
N ASN A 772 -5.03 23.74 29.18
CA ASN A 772 -6.33 23.10 29.09
C ASN A 772 -6.50 22.06 30.20
N ARG A 773 -7.04 22.48 31.34
CA ARG A 773 -7.25 21.61 32.50
C ARG A 773 -8.17 20.41 32.21
N THR A 774 -9.20 20.59 31.38
CA THR A 774 -10.06 19.47 30.95
C THR A 774 -9.29 18.49 30.06
N GLY A 775 -8.41 19.03 29.20
CA GLY A 775 -7.45 18.28 28.39
C GLY A 775 -6.54 17.42 29.27
N LEU A 776 -5.91 18.00 30.30
CA LEU A 776 -5.09 17.28 31.29
C LEU A 776 -5.84 16.14 31.97
N TYR A 777 -7.01 16.42 32.54
CA TYR A 777 -7.82 15.40 33.22
C TYR A 777 -8.20 14.27 32.26
N SER A 778 -8.49 14.58 30.99
CA SER A 778 -8.85 13.58 29.98
C SER A 778 -7.63 12.81 29.46
N ALA A 779 -6.49 13.47 29.26
CA ALA A 779 -5.24 12.85 28.84
C ALA A 779 -4.71 11.88 29.89
N SER A 780 -4.85 12.21 31.19
CA SER A 780 -4.44 11.35 32.31
C SER A 780 -5.10 9.96 32.33
N ILE A 781 -6.24 9.81 31.65
CA ILE A 781 -6.98 8.55 31.51
C ILE A 781 -6.88 7.96 30.09
N GLY A 782 -6.01 8.50 29.24
CA GLY A 782 -5.75 8.03 27.88
C GLY A 782 -6.74 8.52 26.82
N GLN A 783 -7.36 9.69 27.03
CA GLN A 783 -8.30 10.35 26.12
C GLN A 783 -7.73 11.71 25.64
N HIS A 784 -8.59 12.64 25.21
CA HIS A 784 -8.22 13.92 24.59
C HIS A 784 -7.60 13.70 23.19
N THR A 785 -6.62 14.52 22.79
CA THR A 785 -5.91 14.39 21.51
C THR A 785 -4.81 13.32 21.54
N LEU A 786 -4.70 12.53 22.61
CA LEU A 786 -3.72 11.44 22.73
C LEU A 786 -4.07 10.28 21.79
N LEU A 787 -3.14 9.91 20.91
CA LEU A 787 -3.26 8.78 19.99
C LEU A 787 -1.99 7.92 20.07
N THR A 788 -2.17 6.62 20.16
CA THR A 788 -1.08 5.64 20.27
C THR A 788 -1.33 4.46 19.33
N THR A 789 -0.29 3.79 18.88
CA THR A 789 -0.43 2.51 18.17
C THR A 789 -0.47 1.34 19.17
N PRO A 790 -1.11 0.21 18.81
CA PRO A 790 -0.99 -1.02 19.61
C PRO A 790 0.45 -1.47 19.85
N LEU A 791 1.34 -1.29 18.87
CA LEU A 791 2.77 -1.56 19.02
C LEU A 791 3.41 -0.68 20.10
N GLN A 792 3.20 0.65 20.07
CA GLN A 792 3.71 1.55 21.12
C GLN A 792 3.19 1.16 22.51
N THR A 793 1.92 0.72 22.59
CA THR A 793 1.32 0.27 23.84
C THR A 793 1.97 -1.02 24.36
N ALA A 794 2.33 -1.95 23.46
CA ALA A 794 3.03 -3.17 23.81
C ALA A 794 4.44 -2.88 24.32
N LEU A 795 5.17 -1.96 23.68
CA LEU A 795 6.49 -1.51 24.13
C LEU A 795 6.45 -0.83 25.50
N MET A 796 5.42 -0.03 25.78
CA MET A 796 5.21 0.58 27.10
C MET A 796 5.00 -0.48 28.19
N ILE A 797 4.22 -1.53 27.92
CA ILE A 797 4.00 -2.62 28.89
C ILE A 797 5.26 -3.46 29.06
N ALA A 798 6.01 -3.70 27.96
CA ALA A 798 7.28 -4.40 28.01
C ALA A 798 8.31 -3.67 28.87
N SER A 799 8.43 -2.35 28.73
CA SER A 799 9.35 -1.56 29.55
C SER A 799 8.96 -1.54 31.03
N ILE A 800 7.66 -1.52 31.37
CA ILE A 800 7.24 -1.72 32.77
C ILE A 800 7.62 -3.12 33.26
N SER A 801 7.42 -4.13 32.42
CA SER A 801 7.62 -5.55 32.78
C SER A 801 9.10 -5.90 32.97
N ASN A 802 10.00 -5.35 32.16
CA ASN A 802 11.44 -5.67 32.16
C ASN A 802 12.31 -4.74 33.03
N GLY A 803 11.70 -3.83 33.79
CA GLY A 803 12.43 -2.91 34.68
C GLY A 803 12.95 -1.63 34.02
N GLY A 804 12.28 -1.15 32.97
CA GLY A 804 12.47 0.19 32.40
C GLY A 804 13.15 0.22 31.05
N LYS A 805 13.55 -0.92 30.47
CA LYS A 805 14.24 -0.96 29.18
C LYS A 805 13.23 -0.88 28.02
N LEU A 806 13.28 0.22 27.26
CA LEU A 806 12.50 0.37 26.03
C LEU A 806 13.34 -0.13 24.85
N PHE A 807 13.09 -1.35 24.41
CA PHE A 807 13.75 -1.94 23.25
C PHE A 807 13.16 -1.41 21.94
N LYS A 808 14.01 -1.30 20.92
CA LYS A 808 13.55 -1.09 19.54
C LYS A 808 12.85 -2.37 19.07
N PRO A 809 11.60 -2.30 18.60
CA PRO A 809 10.92 -3.48 18.08
C PRO A 809 11.62 -4.02 16.83
N LYS A 810 11.84 -5.32 16.81
CA LYS A 810 12.60 -6.01 15.76
C LYS A 810 11.72 -7.02 15.03
N ILE A 811 11.79 -7.03 13.70
CA ILE A 811 11.10 -8.01 12.84
C ILE A 811 12.08 -8.95 12.16
N ILE A 812 13.24 -8.46 11.72
CA ILE A 812 14.28 -9.30 11.11
C ILE A 812 15.18 -9.84 12.20
N LYS A 813 15.15 -11.15 12.43
CA LYS A 813 16.06 -11.85 13.34
C LYS A 813 17.48 -11.87 12.76
N GLU A 814 17.58 -12.31 11.52
CA GLU A 814 18.84 -12.53 10.81
C GLU A 814 18.64 -12.29 9.30
N ALA A 815 19.65 -11.70 8.65
CA ALA A 815 19.74 -11.59 7.20
C ALA A 815 20.95 -12.37 6.70
N ILE A 816 20.71 -13.41 5.90
CA ILE A 816 21.74 -14.31 5.38
C ILE A 816 21.87 -14.07 3.88
N GLY A 817 23.05 -13.69 3.42
CA GLY A 817 23.28 -13.66 1.98
C GLY A 817 24.66 -13.17 1.61
N PHE A 818 24.86 -13.06 0.30
CA PHE A 818 26.11 -12.60 -0.27
C PHE A 818 26.21 -11.08 -0.10
N LYS A 819 27.28 -10.62 0.56
CA LYS A 819 27.70 -9.23 0.41
C LYS A 819 28.60 -9.17 -0.82
N PRO A 820 28.34 -8.26 -1.77
CA PRO A 820 29.32 -8.03 -2.82
C PRO A 820 30.60 -7.54 -2.14
N ASP A 821 31.71 -8.26 -2.35
CA ASP A 821 33.01 -7.84 -1.85
C ASP A 821 33.43 -6.60 -2.64
N ARG A 822 33.07 -5.44 -2.10
CA ARG A 822 33.53 -4.15 -2.59
C ARG A 822 34.40 -3.60 -1.47
N LYS A 823 35.73 -3.76 -1.61
CA LYS A 823 36.64 -3.00 -0.76
C LYS A 823 36.20 -1.52 -0.84
N PRO A 824 35.96 -0.84 0.29
CA PRO A 824 35.77 0.61 0.24
C PRO A 824 36.99 1.20 -0.47
N LEU A 825 36.75 2.20 -1.32
CA LEU A 825 37.78 2.96 -2.02
C LEU A 825 38.90 3.49 -1.08
N GLU A 826 38.66 3.52 0.23
CA GLU A 826 39.65 3.81 1.27
C GLU A 826 40.86 2.85 1.27
N ALA A 827 40.73 1.62 0.74
CA ALA A 827 41.88 0.72 0.57
C ALA A 827 42.85 1.15 -0.54
N PHE A 828 42.47 2.12 -1.37
CA PHE A 828 43.29 2.75 -2.39
C PHE A 828 43.30 4.27 -2.22
N ALA A 829 43.60 4.75 -1.00
CA ALA A 829 43.89 6.16 -0.80
C ALA A 829 45.04 6.58 -1.73
N ALA A 830 44.76 7.39 -2.75
CA ALA A 830 45.76 7.86 -3.73
C ALA A 830 46.95 8.58 -3.08
N SER A 831 46.78 9.06 -1.84
CA SER A 831 47.82 9.66 -1.00
C SER A 831 48.88 8.67 -0.49
N SER A 832 48.61 7.36 -0.55
CA SER A 832 49.55 6.32 -0.10
C SER A 832 50.61 5.95 -1.15
N TYR A 833 50.50 6.47 -2.38
CA TYR A 833 51.42 6.19 -3.48
C TYR A 833 52.13 7.47 -3.92
N LEU A 834 53.29 7.72 -3.30
CA LEU A 834 54.12 8.92 -3.50
C LEU A 834 54.53 9.16 -4.97
N ALA A 835 54.55 8.14 -5.83
CA ALA A 835 55.06 8.21 -7.20
C ALA A 835 53.98 8.23 -8.31
N LYS A 836 52.69 8.44 -7.99
CA LYS A 836 51.60 8.40 -8.98
C LYS A 836 51.81 9.39 -10.16
N GLY A 837 52.29 10.59 -9.86
CA GLY A 837 52.56 11.61 -10.87
C GLY A 837 53.74 11.24 -11.78
N GLU A 838 54.78 10.66 -11.20
CA GLU A 838 56.02 10.29 -11.89
C GLU A 838 55.81 9.08 -12.81
N LEU A 839 55.07 8.06 -12.34
CA LEU A 839 54.76 6.85 -13.10
C LEU A 839 53.84 7.13 -14.30
N ASN A 840 52.81 7.98 -14.10
CA ASN A 840 51.95 8.41 -15.20
C ASN A 840 52.71 9.29 -16.22
N ALA A 841 53.66 10.11 -15.75
CA ALA A 841 54.48 10.95 -16.63
C ALA A 841 55.43 10.15 -17.55
N ILE A 842 55.86 8.96 -17.12
CA ILE A 842 56.64 8.04 -17.95
C ILE A 842 55.78 7.01 -18.71
N GLY A 843 54.47 7.21 -18.75
CA GLY A 843 53.54 6.40 -19.55
C GLY A 843 53.20 5.03 -18.96
N ILE A 844 53.48 4.80 -17.66
CA ILE A 844 53.11 3.57 -16.96
C ILE A 844 51.78 3.82 -16.24
N PRO A 845 50.66 3.21 -16.68
CA PRO A 845 49.38 3.40 -16.03
C PRO A 845 49.40 2.82 -14.61
N PHE A 846 49.11 3.66 -13.61
CA PHE A 846 48.95 3.23 -12.22
C PHE A 846 47.46 3.03 -11.87
N PRO A 847 47.06 1.92 -11.21
CA PRO A 847 47.89 0.90 -10.56
C PRO A 847 48.48 -0.14 -11.53
N LEU A 848 49.75 -0.50 -11.30
CA LEU A 848 50.52 -1.51 -12.06
C LEU A 848 49.95 -2.93 -11.95
N PHE A 849 49.15 -3.19 -10.91
CA PHE A 849 48.44 -4.46 -10.72
C PHE A 849 47.03 -4.15 -10.20
N THR A 850 46.03 -4.20 -11.07
CA THR A 850 44.70 -4.56 -10.62
C THR A 850 44.75 -6.05 -10.33
N SER A 851 44.98 -6.42 -9.07
CA SER A 851 44.66 -7.78 -8.66
C SER A 851 43.16 -7.95 -8.85
N THR A 852 42.75 -8.51 -9.98
CA THR A 852 41.47 -9.19 -10.16
C THR A 852 41.50 -10.45 -9.31
N GLN A 853 41.62 -10.29 -7.99
CA GLN A 853 41.16 -11.32 -7.10
C GLN A 853 39.64 -11.29 -7.21
N SER A 854 39.13 -12.13 -8.13
CA SER A 854 37.80 -12.71 -8.05
C SER A 854 37.72 -13.48 -6.73
N GLN A 855 37.63 -12.76 -5.60
CA GLN A 855 37.27 -13.40 -4.34
C GLN A 855 35.79 -13.77 -4.45
N SER A 856 35.50 -15.05 -4.22
CA SER A 856 34.15 -15.56 -4.18
C SER A 856 33.34 -14.74 -3.16
N PRO A 857 32.09 -14.36 -3.48
CA PRO A 857 31.29 -13.54 -2.59
C PRO A 857 31.16 -14.23 -1.21
N ILE A 858 31.51 -13.51 -0.14
CA ILE A 858 31.45 -14.05 1.22
C ILE A 858 29.98 -14.15 1.63
N LEU A 859 29.55 -15.37 1.98
CA LEU A 859 28.27 -15.59 2.63
C LEU A 859 28.34 -15.02 4.05
N ALA A 860 27.64 -13.91 4.28
CA ALA A 860 27.60 -13.28 5.59
C ALA A 860 26.21 -13.46 6.18
N ALA A 861 26.16 -14.10 7.35
CA ALA A 861 25.04 -14.00 8.27
C ALA A 861 25.23 -12.71 9.08
N VAL A 862 24.27 -11.78 8.94
CA VAL A 862 24.22 -10.58 9.78
C VAL A 862 23.08 -10.75 10.76
N GLU A 863 23.43 -11.08 12.00
CA GLU A 863 22.50 -10.96 13.11
C GLU A 863 22.24 -9.49 13.38
N ASN A 864 20.97 -9.16 13.58
CA ASN A 864 20.56 -7.81 13.88
C ASN A 864 20.58 -7.63 15.41
N PRO A 865 21.45 -6.78 15.98
CA PRO A 865 21.67 -6.73 17.42
C PRO A 865 20.43 -6.21 18.19
N ILE A 866 20.32 -6.59 19.46
CA ILE A 866 19.30 -6.06 20.36
C ILE A 866 19.65 -4.60 20.68
N GLU A 867 18.77 -3.67 20.33
CA GLU A 867 18.97 -2.24 20.52
C GLU A 867 18.03 -1.70 21.63
N ILE A 868 18.62 -1.16 22.70
CA ILE A 868 17.87 -0.43 23.73
C ILE A 868 17.78 1.02 23.29
N GLN A 869 16.57 1.51 23.01
CA GLN A 869 16.36 2.91 22.62
C GLN A 869 16.52 3.83 23.81
N ARG A 870 15.91 3.46 24.94
CA ARG A 870 15.90 4.25 26.18
C ARG A 870 15.77 3.37 27.40
N THR A 871 16.27 3.86 28.52
CA THR A 871 16.02 3.25 29.83
C THR A 871 15.28 4.27 30.69
N LEU A 872 14.08 3.89 31.15
CA LEU A 872 13.28 4.68 32.07
C LEU A 872 13.73 4.40 33.52
N PRO A 873 13.71 5.41 34.42
CA PRO A 873 13.99 5.22 35.83
C PRO A 873 12.82 4.51 36.54
N ILE A 874 12.71 3.19 36.34
CA ILE A 874 11.75 2.32 37.03
C ILE A 874 12.52 1.54 38.09
N ASP A 875 12.47 2.01 39.34
CA ASP A 875 13.02 1.25 40.46
C ASP A 875 12.16 0.00 40.80
N SER A 876 12.69 -0.87 41.67
CA SER A 876 12.01 -2.10 42.06
C SER A 876 10.68 -1.87 42.78
N LYS A 877 10.53 -0.75 43.50
CA LYS A 877 9.32 -0.39 44.22
C LYS A 877 8.23 0.09 43.27
N ILE A 878 8.58 0.93 42.30
CA ILE A 878 7.70 1.43 41.23
C ILE A 878 7.21 0.23 40.40
N ARG A 879 8.15 -0.61 39.93
CA ARG A 879 7.84 -1.82 39.16
C ARG A 879 6.87 -2.71 39.91
N LYS A 880 7.17 -3.06 41.17
CA LYS A 880 6.31 -3.92 42.00
C LYS A 880 4.92 -3.32 42.20
N THR A 881 4.82 -2.02 42.49
CA THR A 881 3.53 -1.34 42.70
C THR A 881 2.66 -1.37 41.45
N LEU A 882 3.24 -1.11 40.27
CA LEU A 882 2.51 -1.14 39.00
C LEU A 882 2.08 -2.57 38.63
N LEU A 883 2.97 -3.55 38.76
CA LEU A 883 2.67 -4.95 38.46
C LEU A 883 1.64 -5.53 39.42
N GLU A 884 1.69 -5.20 40.71
CA GLU A 884 0.66 -5.58 41.69
C GLU A 884 -0.70 -4.95 41.34
N GLY A 885 -0.72 -3.69 40.92
CA GLY A 885 -1.93 -3.05 40.41
C GLY A 885 -2.50 -3.76 39.19
N MET A 886 -1.64 -4.17 38.25
CA MET A 886 -2.02 -4.95 37.05
C MET A 886 -2.48 -6.37 37.40
N ASP A 887 -1.90 -7.00 38.42
CA ASP A 887 -2.33 -8.32 38.91
C ASP A 887 -3.73 -8.24 39.49
N ARG A 888 -3.98 -7.27 40.39
CA ARG A 888 -5.29 -7.06 41.02
C ARG A 888 -6.39 -6.69 40.01
N VAL A 889 -6.05 -6.08 38.88
CA VAL A 889 -7.01 -5.86 37.78
C VAL A 889 -7.60 -7.18 37.26
N VAL A 890 -6.79 -8.23 37.18
CA VAL A 890 -7.16 -9.55 36.63
C VAL A 890 -7.65 -10.49 37.73
N TRP A 891 -6.96 -10.54 38.87
CA TRP A 891 -7.19 -11.55 39.91
C TRP A 891 -7.78 -11.00 41.20
N GLY A 892 -7.78 -9.67 41.38
CA GLY A 892 -8.32 -9.02 42.57
C GLY A 892 -9.83 -9.16 42.67
N GLU A 893 -10.35 -9.15 43.91
CA GLU A 893 -11.77 -9.29 44.18
C GLU A 893 -12.62 -8.24 43.47
N LYS A 894 -12.12 -7.00 43.36
CA LYS A 894 -12.82 -5.89 42.71
C LYS A 894 -12.25 -5.54 41.34
N GLY A 895 -11.39 -6.40 40.78
CA GLY A 895 -10.75 -6.25 39.48
C GLY A 895 -11.74 -6.09 38.32
N SER A 896 -11.35 -5.29 37.33
CA SER A 896 -12.16 -5.05 36.12
C SER A 896 -12.17 -6.25 35.15
N ALA A 897 -11.10 -7.05 35.12
CA ALA A 897 -10.91 -8.22 34.26
C ALA A 897 -11.08 -9.55 34.99
N ARG A 898 -11.67 -9.57 36.19
CA ARG A 898 -11.89 -10.81 36.94
C ARG A 898 -12.73 -11.83 36.15
N PRO A 899 -12.40 -13.14 36.17
CA PRO A 899 -13.07 -14.15 35.35
C PRO A 899 -14.59 -14.16 35.48
N THR A 900 -15.12 -13.97 36.69
CA THR A 900 -16.57 -13.96 36.99
C THR A 900 -17.32 -12.80 36.33
N ARG A 901 -16.62 -11.75 35.89
CA ARG A 901 -17.20 -10.60 35.19
C ARG A 901 -17.14 -10.73 33.66
N ILE A 902 -16.40 -11.69 33.13
CA ILE A 902 -16.21 -11.85 31.69
C ILE A 902 -17.29 -12.80 31.16
N LYS A 903 -18.30 -12.24 30.48
CA LYS A 903 -19.44 -13.01 29.93
C LYS A 903 -18.98 -14.19 29.05
N GLY A 904 -17.94 -13.99 28.25
CA GLY A 904 -17.38 -15.01 27.37
C GLY A 904 -16.77 -16.21 28.10
N LEU A 905 -16.24 -16.02 29.31
CA LEU A 905 -15.68 -17.10 30.14
C LEU A 905 -16.78 -17.82 30.93
N VAL A 906 -17.77 -17.09 31.44
CA VAL A 906 -18.88 -17.70 32.19
C VAL A 906 -19.64 -18.73 31.33
N GLY A 907 -19.80 -18.45 30.03
CA GLY A 907 -20.46 -19.37 29.09
C GLY A 907 -19.57 -20.47 28.51
N ASN A 908 -18.28 -20.55 28.85
CA ASN A 908 -17.37 -21.55 28.30
C ASN A 908 -16.41 -22.09 29.39
N PRO A 909 -16.67 -23.28 29.96
CA PRO A 909 -15.89 -23.81 31.07
C PRO A 909 -14.43 -24.14 30.69
N ILE A 910 -14.18 -24.55 29.43
CA ILE A 910 -12.82 -24.86 28.95
C ILE A 910 -11.99 -23.58 28.94
N LEU A 911 -12.47 -22.53 28.27
CA LEU A 911 -11.77 -21.23 28.24
C LEU A 911 -11.61 -20.63 29.63
N LYS A 912 -12.58 -20.87 30.53
CA LYS A 912 -12.49 -20.42 31.92
C LYS A 912 -11.35 -21.13 32.66
N ASN A 913 -11.22 -22.45 32.52
CA ASN A 913 -10.17 -23.23 33.16
C ASN A 913 -8.79 -22.87 32.61
N GLU A 914 -8.67 -22.69 31.28
CA GLU A 914 -7.45 -22.17 30.66
C GLU A 914 -7.12 -20.76 31.18
N PHE A 915 -8.09 -19.88 31.30
CA PHE A 915 -7.83 -18.55 31.87
C PHE A 915 -7.32 -18.66 33.31
N LEU A 916 -7.98 -19.49 34.13
CA LEU A 916 -7.62 -19.67 35.54
C LEU A 916 -6.25 -20.33 35.76
N SER A 917 -5.73 -21.09 34.80
CA SER A 917 -4.39 -21.69 34.94
C SER A 917 -3.26 -20.66 34.88
N LEU A 918 -3.53 -19.43 34.42
CA LEU A 918 -2.58 -18.30 34.41
C LEU A 918 -2.67 -17.43 35.68
N LYS A 919 -3.34 -17.90 36.74
CA LYS A 919 -3.55 -17.13 37.97
C LYS A 919 -2.22 -16.60 38.52
N HIS A 920 -2.13 -15.29 38.69
CA HIS A 920 -0.93 -14.53 39.10
C HIS A 920 0.31 -14.64 38.19
N GLN A 921 0.27 -15.46 37.14
CA GLN A 921 1.30 -15.49 36.10
C GLN A 921 1.01 -14.50 34.96
N MET A 922 -0.26 -14.12 34.77
CA MET A 922 -0.66 -13.06 33.84
C MET A 922 -1.15 -11.85 34.62
N VAL A 923 -0.51 -10.70 34.40
CA VAL A 923 -0.96 -9.39 34.90
C VAL A 923 -1.41 -8.54 33.73
N GLY A 924 -2.32 -7.58 33.94
CA GLY A 924 -2.76 -6.75 32.83
C GLY A 924 -3.59 -5.54 33.19
N LYS A 925 -3.91 -4.75 32.17
CA LYS A 925 -4.74 -3.56 32.30
C LYS A 925 -5.80 -3.50 31.21
N THR A 926 -7.05 -3.35 31.61
CA THR A 926 -8.16 -3.07 30.69
C THR A 926 -8.17 -1.61 30.27
N GLY A 927 -8.47 -1.37 28.99
CA GLY A 927 -8.76 -0.06 28.42
C GLY A 927 -10.09 -0.05 27.68
N THR A 928 -10.82 1.04 27.85
CA THR A 928 -11.98 1.37 27.02
C THR A 928 -11.76 2.81 26.57
N ALA A 929 -11.64 3.04 25.28
CA ALA A 929 -11.51 4.36 24.70
C ALA A 929 -12.81 4.75 24.02
N GLU A 930 -13.36 5.90 24.39
CA GLU A 930 -14.63 6.42 23.86
C GLU A 930 -14.36 7.34 22.66
N LEU A 931 -15.02 7.07 21.54
CA LEU A 931 -14.92 7.85 20.31
C LEU A 931 -16.29 8.38 19.91
N LEU A 932 -16.41 9.68 19.71
CA LEU A 932 -17.61 10.28 19.17
C LEU A 932 -17.57 10.17 17.64
N CYS A 933 -18.39 9.29 17.07
CA CYS A 933 -18.44 9.07 15.63
C CYS A 933 -19.87 9.16 15.10
N ASN A 934 -20.02 9.74 13.92
CA ASN A 934 -21.27 9.66 13.17
C ASN A 934 -21.05 8.76 11.95
N PHE A 935 -21.44 7.49 12.05
CA PHE A 935 -21.47 6.55 10.91
C PHE A 935 -22.75 6.67 10.08
N SER A 936 -23.72 7.47 10.52
CA SER A 936 -24.88 7.80 9.69
C SER A 936 -24.47 8.74 8.56
N ALA A 937 -25.11 8.54 7.40
CA ALA A 937 -25.11 9.52 6.33
C ALA A 937 -26.09 10.66 6.63
N ASN A 938 -27.14 10.40 7.42
CA ASN A 938 -28.09 11.44 7.84
C ASN A 938 -27.34 12.61 8.56
N PRO A 939 -27.41 13.85 8.06
CA PRO A 939 -26.83 15.02 8.69
C PRO A 939 -27.42 15.38 10.06
N SER A 940 -28.72 15.14 10.27
CA SER A 940 -29.43 15.46 11.52
C SER A 940 -29.18 14.41 12.61
N ALA A 941 -28.65 13.25 12.26
CA ALA A 941 -28.37 12.19 13.22
C ALA A 941 -27.23 12.61 14.16
N PRO A 942 -27.46 12.60 15.50
CA PRO A 942 -26.41 12.96 16.44
C PRO A 942 -25.27 11.96 16.38
N ALA A 943 -24.05 12.44 16.59
CA ALA A 943 -22.89 11.56 16.72
C ALA A 943 -23.07 10.63 17.93
N GLN A 944 -22.71 9.37 17.75
CA GLN A 944 -22.85 8.33 18.78
C GLN A 944 -21.48 8.02 19.39
N MET A 945 -21.49 7.65 20.66
CA MET A 945 -20.27 7.28 21.38
C MET A 945 -19.96 5.80 21.16
N TYR A 946 -18.92 5.51 20.39
CA TYR A 946 -18.37 4.17 20.19
C TYR A 946 -17.24 3.90 21.15
N LYS A 947 -16.91 2.62 21.32
CA LYS A 947 -15.82 2.19 22.19
C LYS A 947 -14.83 1.31 21.48
N TYR A 948 -13.55 1.62 21.63
CA TYR A 948 -12.45 0.71 21.30
C TYR A 948 -11.98 0.05 22.58
N ILE A 949 -11.90 -1.28 22.54
CA ILE A 949 -11.51 -2.12 23.66
C ILE A 949 -10.03 -2.40 23.55
N TRP A 950 -9.36 -2.28 24.68
CA TRP A 950 -7.96 -2.61 24.85
C TRP A 950 -7.77 -3.55 26.03
N PHE A 951 -6.84 -4.48 25.89
CA PHE A 951 -6.26 -5.19 27.01
C PHE A 951 -4.78 -5.37 26.76
N GLY A 952 -3.97 -4.86 27.67
CA GLY A 952 -2.54 -5.07 27.66
C GLY A 952 -2.15 -6.00 28.80
N ALA A 953 -1.39 -7.04 28.49
CA ALA A 953 -0.99 -8.08 29.42
C ALA A 953 0.50 -8.33 29.36
N ALA A 954 1.08 -8.69 30.50
CA ALA A 954 2.39 -9.28 30.60
C ALA A 954 2.25 -10.64 31.30
N SER A 955 2.98 -11.63 30.81
CA SER A 955 3.07 -12.95 31.42
C SER A 955 4.46 -13.18 31.98
N PHE A 956 4.52 -13.94 33.08
CA PHE A 956 5.73 -14.26 33.81
C PHE A 956 5.85 -15.77 33.98
N THR A 957 7.09 -16.25 34.00
CA THR A 957 7.40 -17.65 34.29
C THR A 957 7.26 -17.94 35.78
N ASP A 958 7.49 -16.93 36.62
CA ASP A 958 7.46 -16.98 38.08
C ASP A 958 6.35 -16.11 38.69
N LEU A 959 6.05 -16.34 39.97
CA LEU A 959 5.05 -15.56 40.72
C LEU A 959 5.63 -14.28 41.36
N LEU A 960 6.97 -14.11 41.34
CA LEU A 960 7.64 -12.92 41.89
C LEU A 960 7.83 -11.82 40.83
N TYR A 961 7.33 -12.04 39.62
CA TYR A 961 7.49 -11.16 38.47
C TYR A 961 8.96 -10.89 38.11
N ALA A 962 9.85 -11.84 38.38
CA ALA A 962 11.26 -11.69 38.09
C ALA A 962 11.50 -11.74 36.57
N ASP A 963 10.90 -12.71 35.88
CA ASP A 963 11.21 -13.02 34.49
C ASP A 963 9.97 -12.88 33.58
N PRO A 964 9.83 -11.73 32.88
CA PRO A 964 8.72 -11.52 31.96
C PRO A 964 8.94 -12.34 30.68
N GLU A 965 7.95 -13.16 30.34
CA GLU A 965 8.02 -14.12 29.23
C GLU A 965 7.47 -13.53 27.92
N LEU A 966 6.32 -12.87 27.98
CA LEU A 966 5.59 -12.40 26.81
C LEU A 966 4.70 -11.23 27.18
N VAL A 967 4.70 -10.19 26.34
CA VAL A 967 3.74 -9.10 26.39
C VAL A 967 2.74 -9.24 25.25
N VAL A 968 1.45 -9.13 25.56
CA VAL A 968 0.36 -9.20 24.59
C VAL A 968 -0.55 -7.99 24.73
N VAL A 969 -0.75 -7.26 23.63
CA VAL A 969 -1.73 -6.18 23.54
C VAL A 969 -2.79 -6.55 22.53
N VAL A 970 -4.05 -6.55 22.98
CA VAL A 970 -5.23 -6.80 22.15
C VAL A 970 -6.02 -5.50 22.03
N MET A 971 -6.31 -5.10 20.78
CA MET A 971 -7.13 -3.93 20.44
C MET A 971 -8.28 -4.35 19.53
N LEU A 972 -9.52 -4.04 19.92
CA LEU A 972 -10.73 -4.38 19.17
C LEU A 972 -11.58 -3.13 18.95
N LYS A 973 -11.95 -2.85 17.69
CA LYS A 973 -12.87 -1.74 17.40
C LYS A 973 -14.31 -2.11 17.73
N TYR A 974 -15.09 -1.16 18.23
CA TYR A 974 -16.55 -1.28 18.40
C TYR A 974 -17.00 -2.43 19.33
N GLY A 975 -16.40 -2.53 20.52
CA GLY A 975 -16.85 -3.47 21.56
C GLY A 975 -17.55 -2.78 22.74
N ASP A 976 -18.03 -3.55 23.74
CA ASP A 976 -18.69 -2.99 24.94
C ASP A 976 -17.70 -2.63 26.07
N ALA A 977 -16.84 -3.56 26.48
CA ALA A 977 -15.99 -3.38 27.67
C ALA A 977 -14.59 -4.00 27.54
N GLY A 978 -13.55 -3.26 27.98
CA GLY A 978 -12.14 -3.66 27.99
C GLY A 978 -11.83 -5.12 28.37
N ARG A 979 -12.55 -5.63 29.36
CA ARG A 979 -12.44 -7.01 29.89
C ARG A 979 -12.69 -8.12 28.85
N GLU A 980 -13.39 -7.83 27.75
CA GLU A 980 -13.69 -8.80 26.70
C GLU A 980 -12.45 -9.19 25.88
N ALA A 981 -11.40 -8.36 25.89
CA ALA A 981 -10.12 -8.68 25.25
C ALA A 981 -9.18 -9.52 26.13
N ALA A 982 -9.43 -9.64 27.44
CA ALA A 982 -8.57 -10.39 28.35
C ALA A 982 -8.45 -11.90 28.01
N PRO A 983 -9.54 -12.61 27.66
CA PRO A 983 -9.44 -14.02 27.26
C PRO A 983 -8.63 -14.25 26.00
N ILE A 984 -8.57 -13.26 25.09
CA ILE A 984 -7.77 -13.35 23.87
C ILE A 984 -6.29 -13.31 24.23
N ALA A 985 -5.88 -12.41 25.13
CA ALA A 985 -4.49 -12.36 25.62
C ALA A 985 -4.09 -13.65 26.36
N ALA A 986 -4.97 -14.21 27.20
CA ALA A 986 -4.72 -15.49 27.87
C ALA A 986 -4.51 -16.64 26.88
N GLN A 987 -5.35 -16.76 25.84
CA GLN A 987 -5.19 -17.76 24.78
C GLN A 987 -3.86 -17.57 24.02
N MET A 988 -3.44 -16.33 23.76
CA MET A 988 -2.15 -16.03 23.13
C MET A 988 -0.96 -16.51 23.97
N ILE A 989 -1.00 -16.28 25.29
CA ILE A 989 0.05 -16.73 26.22
C ILE A 989 0.13 -18.26 26.23
N HIS A 990 -1.01 -18.95 26.33
CA HIS A 990 -1.04 -20.42 26.26
C HIS A 990 -0.48 -20.95 24.95
N LYS A 991 -0.89 -20.36 23.82
CA LYS A 991 -0.41 -20.80 22.51
C LYS A 991 1.09 -20.56 22.36
N TRP A 992 1.61 -19.45 22.89
CA TRP A 992 3.05 -19.21 22.89
C TRP A 992 3.81 -20.24 23.72
N ARG A 993 3.35 -20.57 24.94
CA ARG A 993 3.95 -21.60 25.79
C ARG A 993 3.94 -22.99 25.13
N GLU A 994 2.85 -23.32 24.44
CA GLU A 994 2.74 -24.55 23.64
C GLU A 994 3.78 -24.59 22.52
N ILE A 995 3.89 -23.51 21.72
CA ILE A 995 4.88 -23.39 20.63
C ILE A 995 6.30 -23.45 21.18
N LYS A 996 6.59 -22.75 22.29
CA LYS A 996 7.90 -22.78 22.94
C LYS A 996 8.26 -24.19 23.38
N LYS A 997 7.33 -24.92 24.01
CA LYS A 997 7.52 -26.32 24.40
C LYS A 997 7.81 -27.22 23.21
N LYS A 998 7.08 -27.04 22.10
CA LYS A 998 7.23 -27.81 20.86
C LYS A 998 8.60 -27.61 20.20
N HIS A 999 9.18 -26.42 20.29
CA HIS A 999 10.46 -26.05 19.65
C HIS A 999 11.64 -25.93 20.63
N SER A 1000 11.48 -26.32 21.89
CA SER A 1000 12.58 -26.41 22.88
C SER A 1000 13.05 -27.85 23.10
N SER A 1001 12.39 -28.82 22.48
CA SER A 1001 12.77 -30.24 22.47
C SER A 1001 13.62 -30.64 21.25
N ASP A 1002 13.84 -29.71 20.32
CA ASP A 1002 14.77 -29.79 19.18
C ASP A 1002 15.94 -28.85 19.46
#